data_AF-A0A6C1QNS3-F1
#
_entry.id   AF-A0A6C1QNS3-F1
#
_cell.length_a   1.000
_cell.length_b   1.000
_cell.length_c   1.000
_cell.angle_alpha   90.00
_cell.angle_beta   90.00
_cell.angle_gamma   90.00
#
_symmetry.space_group_name_H-M   'P 1'
#
loop_
_entity.id
_entity.type
_entity.pdbx_description
1 polymer ?
#
loop_
_entity_poly.entity_id
_entity_poly.type
_entity_poly.pdbx_seq_one_letter_code
_entity_poly.pdbx_strand_id
1 'polypeptide(L)'
;MNQKQIRDVERFVSTQRTALMREVEAQLTDCGIRSNGELLPEESLSHLSDDERSTADRLRQRLMHLCSDTKAKAAFTKLVREQAFTALNRLVALRMAEARGIVLPAVSAGMNSEGFVLYMQSVPTGIMDSFFWYREYLFTLFDELSLELPSLFDRFRGEGLVFPRQSALLSLIAAMNAPEMDGLWDQDETIGWIYQYFNDPKERKKLREKGAPTDSYELAVRNQFFTPRYVVRFLVDNSLGRLWLEMTRRRDALQPQCSLLAVGPDEVLASVAGKDPRDLAIIDPACGSMHFGLYTFDVLAELYRDAYKRAADVPWLSAFRRDVPDEQALIREIPRLICERNLFGIDIDRRAVQIAGMTLWLRAHRWWNEQGIVAADRPGIRRFNLATAQPMPGETSFYSEFLETLSPKSLQKVAAAVWNELKLAGEVGSLLNVERTIAAEVNVLREAMSRIPVREKKQLWLDADAQAEHSQRRYGVDLSEVKQEDGWAGFEDQVFDALARFAGDHRAETTGYRRSLFADDTMAGFAFIDVLRRQFDVVLMNPPFGESATGAKKYLAAHYPRTKNDLYAAFVEAFLNRLAPGGYLGAITSRTGFFLSTFTKWREQILLQESEPVVMVDLGFGVLDAMVETAAYVLRSD
;
A
#
# COMPACT_ATOMS: atom_id res chain seq x y z
N MET A 1 -0.09 -0.83 -23.37
CA MET A 1 -0.97 -1.67 -24.24
C MET A 1 -1.76 -0.82 -25.24
N ASN A 2 -2.24 -1.37 -26.35
CA ASN A 2 -3.15 -0.67 -27.28
C ASN A 2 -4.64 -0.81 -26.87
N GLN A 3 -5.53 -0.01 -27.45
CA GLN A 3 -6.97 -0.01 -27.09
C GLN A 3 -7.67 -1.35 -27.32
N LYS A 4 -7.26 -2.15 -28.33
CA LYS A 4 -7.83 -3.47 -28.55
C LYS A 4 -7.48 -4.40 -27.39
N GLN A 5 -6.20 -4.47 -27.05
CA GLN A 5 -5.69 -5.27 -25.93
C GLN A 5 -6.36 -4.91 -24.60
N ILE A 6 -6.57 -3.62 -24.33
CA ILE A 6 -7.27 -3.15 -23.13
C ILE A 6 -8.72 -3.68 -23.09
N ARG A 7 -9.44 -3.66 -24.21
CA ARG A 7 -10.81 -4.23 -24.30
C ARG A 7 -10.84 -5.75 -24.14
N ASP A 8 -9.81 -6.44 -24.63
CA ASP A 8 -9.70 -7.89 -24.48
C ASP A 8 -9.49 -8.25 -22.99
N VAL A 9 -8.64 -7.51 -22.27
CA VAL A 9 -8.50 -7.64 -20.80
C VAL A 9 -9.82 -7.33 -20.08
N GLU A 10 -10.51 -6.24 -20.44
CA GLU A 10 -11.79 -5.89 -19.82
C GLU A 10 -12.82 -7.03 -19.95
N ARG A 11 -12.93 -7.62 -21.15
CA ARG A 11 -13.83 -8.74 -21.41
C ARG A 11 -13.43 -9.97 -20.59
N PHE A 12 -12.15 -10.33 -20.61
CA PHE A 12 -11.61 -11.45 -19.83
C PHE A 12 -11.97 -11.29 -18.35
N VAL A 13 -11.66 -10.14 -17.74
CA VAL A 13 -11.89 -9.90 -16.31
C VAL A 13 -13.37 -9.93 -15.96
N SER A 14 -14.23 -9.30 -16.78
CA SER A 14 -15.67 -9.27 -16.52
C SER A 14 -16.29 -10.67 -16.48
N THR A 15 -15.91 -11.52 -17.45
CA THR A 15 -16.36 -12.92 -17.50
C THR A 15 -15.80 -13.73 -16.34
N GLN A 16 -14.49 -13.67 -16.10
CA GLN A 16 -13.83 -14.49 -15.08
C GLN A 16 -14.22 -14.08 -13.65
N ARG A 17 -14.38 -12.79 -13.37
CA ARG A 17 -14.92 -12.30 -12.10
C ARG A 17 -16.28 -12.92 -11.81
N THR A 18 -17.21 -12.88 -12.77
CA THR A 18 -18.57 -13.38 -12.57
C THR A 18 -18.56 -14.89 -12.31
N ALA A 19 -17.73 -15.64 -13.04
CA ALA A 19 -17.57 -17.08 -12.83
C ALA A 19 -16.97 -17.40 -11.46
N LEU A 20 -15.89 -16.71 -11.07
CA LEU A 20 -15.22 -16.92 -9.78
C LEU A 20 -16.09 -16.51 -8.59
N MET A 21 -16.83 -15.40 -8.68
CA MET A 21 -17.74 -15.01 -7.60
C MET A 21 -18.82 -16.06 -7.36
N ARG A 22 -19.41 -16.62 -8.43
CA ARG A 22 -20.39 -17.72 -8.31
C ARG A 22 -19.77 -18.99 -7.72
N GLU A 23 -18.55 -19.30 -8.14
CA GLU A 23 -17.81 -20.46 -7.62
C GLU A 23 -17.51 -20.30 -6.12
N VAL A 24 -17.06 -19.11 -5.70
CA VAL A 24 -16.84 -18.79 -4.29
C VAL A 24 -18.16 -18.86 -3.52
N GLU A 25 -19.25 -18.26 -4.00
CA GLU A 25 -20.56 -18.31 -3.34
C GLU A 25 -21.05 -19.75 -3.11
N ALA A 26 -20.82 -20.63 -4.08
CA ALA A 26 -21.14 -22.05 -3.94
C ALA A 26 -20.30 -22.70 -2.84
N GLN A 27 -18.98 -22.49 -2.84
CA GLN A 27 -18.10 -23.05 -1.80
C GLN A 27 -18.40 -22.48 -0.40
N LEU A 28 -18.75 -21.19 -0.28
CA LEU A 28 -19.20 -20.61 0.99
C LEU A 28 -20.49 -21.26 1.49
N THR A 29 -21.41 -21.60 0.58
CA THR A 29 -22.63 -22.33 0.91
C THR A 29 -22.31 -23.73 1.44
N ASP A 30 -21.35 -24.43 0.82
CA ASP A 30 -20.85 -25.74 1.27
C ASP A 30 -20.20 -25.66 2.67
N CYS A 31 -19.59 -24.51 3.01
CA CYS A 31 -19.04 -24.18 4.33
C CYS A 31 -20.10 -23.72 5.35
N GLY A 32 -21.39 -23.79 4.99
CA GLY A 32 -22.51 -23.39 5.85
C GLY A 32 -22.65 -21.88 6.02
N ILE A 33 -22.18 -21.08 5.07
CA ILE A 33 -22.32 -19.63 5.04
C ILE A 33 -23.38 -19.25 4.01
N ARG A 34 -24.51 -18.70 4.47
CA ARG A 34 -25.60 -18.26 3.59
C ARG A 34 -25.35 -16.86 3.01
N SER A 35 -25.99 -16.56 1.89
CA SER A 35 -25.84 -15.27 1.18
C SER A 35 -26.37 -14.04 1.93
N ASN A 36 -27.17 -14.24 2.98
CA ASN A 36 -27.58 -13.20 3.92
C ASN A 36 -26.52 -12.94 5.02
N GLY A 37 -25.43 -13.72 5.07
CA GLY A 37 -24.38 -13.69 6.08
C GLY A 37 -24.68 -14.56 7.31
N GLU A 38 -25.72 -15.40 7.28
CA GLU A 38 -26.06 -16.33 8.35
C GLU A 38 -25.16 -17.56 8.33
N LEU A 39 -24.75 -18.02 9.51
CA LEU A 39 -23.93 -19.20 9.71
C LEU A 39 -24.79 -20.39 10.15
N LEU A 40 -24.69 -21.50 9.42
CA LEU A 40 -25.32 -22.76 9.82
C LEU A 40 -24.59 -23.38 11.03
N PRO A 41 -25.26 -24.21 11.85
CA PRO A 41 -24.63 -24.94 12.95
C PRO A 41 -23.51 -25.88 12.48
N GLU A 42 -22.49 -26.12 13.30
CA GLU A 42 -21.32 -26.94 12.92
C GLU A 42 -21.67 -28.41 12.64
N GLU A 43 -22.75 -28.91 13.23
CA GLU A 43 -23.25 -30.26 13.01
C GLU A 43 -23.70 -30.47 11.55
N SER A 44 -24.13 -29.39 10.89
CA SER A 44 -24.51 -29.40 9.48
C SER A 44 -23.34 -29.52 8.50
N LEU A 45 -22.09 -29.46 9.01
CA LEU A 45 -20.85 -29.54 8.23
C LEU A 45 -20.19 -30.93 8.31
N SER A 46 -20.92 -31.96 8.77
CA SER A 46 -20.42 -33.33 8.92
C SER A 46 -20.02 -34.01 7.61
N HIS A 47 -20.44 -33.47 6.46
CA HIS A 47 -20.03 -33.95 5.13
C HIS A 47 -18.64 -33.48 4.69
N LEU A 48 -18.06 -32.47 5.34
CA LEU A 48 -16.74 -31.93 5.00
C LEU A 48 -15.62 -32.81 5.57
N SER A 49 -14.56 -32.99 4.79
CA SER A 49 -13.27 -33.53 5.29
C SER A 49 -12.61 -32.61 6.32
N ASP A 50 -11.57 -33.08 7.00
CA ASP A 50 -10.88 -32.28 8.02
C ASP A 50 -10.26 -30.99 7.46
N ASP A 51 -9.66 -31.04 6.27
CA ASP A 51 -9.10 -29.88 5.58
C ASP A 51 -10.18 -28.87 5.14
N GLU A 52 -11.28 -29.39 4.60
CA GLU A 52 -12.45 -28.57 4.22
C GLU A 52 -13.11 -27.94 5.45
N ARG A 53 -13.21 -28.68 6.56
CA ARG A 53 -13.72 -28.17 7.83
C ARG A 53 -12.82 -27.08 8.41
N SER A 54 -11.50 -27.25 8.33
CA SER A 54 -10.53 -26.21 8.73
C SER A 54 -10.70 -24.93 7.90
N THR A 55 -10.85 -25.09 6.57
CA THR A 55 -11.09 -23.96 5.66
C THR A 55 -12.43 -23.29 5.95
N ALA A 56 -13.49 -24.07 6.18
CA ALA A 56 -14.81 -23.58 6.54
C ALA A 56 -14.79 -22.78 7.85
N ASP A 57 -14.11 -23.29 8.88
CA ASP A 57 -13.95 -22.58 10.16
C ASP A 57 -13.25 -21.22 9.97
N ARG A 58 -12.15 -21.18 9.22
CA ARG A 58 -11.45 -19.93 8.89
C ARG A 58 -12.33 -18.94 8.13
N LEU A 59 -13.11 -19.40 7.15
CA LEU A 59 -14.05 -18.57 6.39
C LEU A 59 -15.17 -18.01 7.28
N ARG A 60 -15.71 -18.83 8.17
CA ARG A 60 -16.75 -18.42 9.14
C ARG A 60 -16.20 -17.38 10.12
N GLN A 61 -14.99 -17.60 10.64
CA GLN A 61 -14.28 -16.65 11.49
C GLN A 61 -13.96 -15.34 10.77
N ARG A 62 -13.56 -15.39 9.49
CA ARG A 62 -13.38 -14.19 8.66
C ARG A 62 -14.68 -13.44 8.43
N LEU A 63 -15.80 -14.14 8.21
CA LEU A 63 -17.10 -13.49 8.08
C LEU A 63 -17.49 -12.77 9.39
N MET A 64 -17.29 -13.42 10.54
CA MET A 64 -17.55 -12.80 11.85
C MET A 64 -16.70 -11.54 12.06
N HIS A 65 -15.41 -11.59 11.69
CA HIS A 65 -14.50 -10.44 11.70
C HIS A 65 -15.05 -9.30 10.84
N LEU A 66 -15.43 -9.58 9.59
CA LEU A 66 -16.02 -8.55 8.72
C LEU A 66 -17.34 -7.98 9.26
N CYS A 67 -18.12 -8.78 9.99
CA CYS A 67 -19.37 -8.34 10.62
C CYS A 67 -19.16 -7.41 11.82
N SER A 68 -17.94 -7.24 12.35
CA SER A 68 -17.67 -6.24 13.41
C SER A 68 -17.94 -4.82 12.92
N ASP A 69 -17.67 -4.57 11.64
CA ASP A 69 -17.66 -3.23 11.06
C ASP A 69 -18.77 -2.99 10.03
N THR A 70 -19.44 -4.05 9.56
CA THR A 70 -20.51 -3.95 8.58
C THR A 70 -21.62 -4.97 8.77
N LYS A 71 -22.74 -4.77 8.07
CA LYS A 71 -23.89 -5.67 8.14
C LYS A 71 -23.57 -7.02 7.50
N ALA A 72 -24.12 -8.10 8.04
CA ALA A 72 -23.86 -9.49 7.60
C ALA A 72 -23.93 -9.71 6.08
N LYS A 73 -24.96 -9.20 5.40
CA LYS A 73 -25.09 -9.31 3.93
C LYS A 73 -23.99 -8.54 3.16
N ALA A 74 -23.57 -7.39 3.68
CA ALA A 74 -22.48 -6.62 3.09
C ALA A 74 -21.13 -7.31 3.35
N ALA A 75 -20.94 -7.86 4.55
CA ALA A 75 -19.78 -8.68 4.91
C ALA A 75 -19.66 -9.92 4.01
N PHE A 76 -20.76 -10.63 3.75
CA PHE A 76 -20.79 -11.76 2.81
C PHE A 76 -20.36 -11.34 1.39
N THR A 77 -20.97 -10.27 0.85
CA THR A 77 -20.61 -9.75 -0.48
C THR A 77 -19.13 -9.36 -0.54
N LYS A 78 -18.60 -8.74 0.52
CA LYS A 78 -17.19 -8.37 0.63
C LYS A 78 -16.30 -9.61 0.66
N LEU A 79 -16.64 -10.63 1.46
CA LEU A 79 -15.93 -11.90 1.53
C LEU A 79 -15.85 -12.58 0.14
N VAL A 80 -16.99 -12.73 -0.54
CA VAL A 80 -17.05 -13.32 -1.89
C VAL A 80 -16.12 -12.58 -2.86
N ARG A 81 -16.20 -11.24 -2.84
CA ARG A 81 -15.41 -10.39 -3.72
C ARG A 81 -13.92 -10.49 -3.44
N GLU A 82 -13.51 -10.49 -2.16
CA GLU A 82 -12.11 -10.63 -1.74
C GLU A 82 -11.53 -11.98 -2.20
N GLN A 83 -12.22 -13.09 -1.94
CA GLN A 83 -11.77 -14.42 -2.36
C GLN A 83 -11.64 -14.53 -3.90
N ALA A 84 -12.66 -14.08 -4.63
CA ALA A 84 -12.67 -14.14 -6.09
C ALA A 84 -11.58 -13.24 -6.71
N PHE A 85 -11.35 -12.07 -6.11
CA PHE A 85 -10.28 -11.16 -6.51
C PHE A 85 -8.91 -11.81 -6.32
N THR A 86 -8.63 -12.34 -5.14
CA THR A 86 -7.33 -12.94 -4.83
C THR A 86 -7.08 -14.18 -5.70
N ALA A 87 -8.08 -15.03 -5.91
CA ALA A 87 -7.97 -16.21 -6.78
C ALA A 87 -7.62 -15.83 -8.23
N LEU A 88 -8.29 -14.83 -8.79
CA LEU A 88 -7.96 -14.34 -10.15
C LEU A 88 -6.54 -13.80 -10.21
N ASN A 89 -6.17 -12.92 -9.28
CA ASN A 89 -4.88 -12.24 -9.34
C ASN A 89 -3.70 -13.16 -9.07
N ARG A 90 -3.84 -14.20 -8.22
CA ARG A 90 -2.79 -15.23 -8.04
C ARG A 90 -2.47 -15.96 -9.35
N LEU A 91 -3.51 -16.38 -10.06
CA LEU A 91 -3.36 -17.16 -11.29
C LEU A 91 -2.85 -16.29 -12.45
N VAL A 92 -3.34 -15.05 -12.54
CA VAL A 92 -2.81 -14.03 -13.46
C VAL A 92 -1.35 -13.73 -13.16
N ALA A 93 -1.00 -13.54 -11.89
CA ALA A 93 0.36 -13.28 -11.43
C ALA A 93 1.31 -14.44 -11.80
N LEU A 94 0.89 -15.69 -11.57
CA LEU A 94 1.63 -16.86 -12.06
C LEU A 94 1.80 -16.85 -13.58
N ARG A 95 0.72 -16.60 -14.33
CA ARG A 95 0.78 -16.57 -15.80
C ARG A 95 1.75 -15.49 -16.31
N MET A 96 1.81 -14.35 -15.64
CA MET A 96 2.72 -13.24 -15.91
C MET A 96 4.16 -13.56 -15.50
N ALA A 97 4.37 -14.28 -14.40
CA ALA A 97 5.67 -14.75 -13.96
C ALA A 97 6.26 -15.79 -14.94
N GLU A 98 5.45 -16.71 -15.44
CA GLU A 98 5.82 -17.67 -16.49
C GLU A 98 6.23 -16.98 -17.79
N ALA A 99 5.45 -15.99 -18.24
CA ALA A 99 5.74 -15.26 -19.48
C ALA A 99 7.10 -14.56 -19.45
N ARG A 100 7.61 -14.26 -18.24
CA ARG A 100 8.91 -13.61 -18.00
C ARG A 100 10.00 -14.59 -17.56
N GLY A 101 9.73 -15.90 -17.59
CA GLY A 101 10.69 -16.93 -17.19
C GLY A 101 11.11 -16.85 -15.72
N ILE A 102 10.25 -16.32 -14.84
CA ILE A 102 10.53 -16.25 -13.40
C ILE A 102 10.24 -17.61 -12.76
N VAL A 103 9.14 -18.23 -13.16
CA VAL A 103 8.78 -19.60 -12.79
C VAL A 103 8.68 -20.45 -14.05
N LEU A 104 8.87 -21.77 -13.91
CA LEU A 104 8.61 -22.70 -15.00
C LEU A 104 7.13 -22.62 -15.42
N PRO A 105 6.80 -22.90 -16.69
CA PRO A 105 5.42 -23.00 -17.14
C PRO A 105 4.57 -23.86 -16.19
N ALA A 106 3.57 -23.27 -15.55
CA ALA A 106 2.71 -23.89 -14.54
C ALA A 106 1.22 -23.84 -14.90
N VAL A 107 0.75 -22.75 -15.52
CA VAL A 107 -0.64 -22.53 -15.94
C VAL A 107 -0.79 -22.31 -17.44
N SER A 108 0.27 -21.98 -18.17
CA SER A 108 0.21 -21.75 -19.63
C SER A 108 -0.25 -22.94 -20.47
N ALA A 109 -0.10 -24.18 -19.98
CA ALA A 109 -0.65 -25.40 -20.62
C ALA A 109 -1.50 -26.24 -19.65
N GLY A 110 -2.00 -25.64 -18.56
CA GLY A 110 -2.74 -26.34 -17.51
C GLY A 110 -1.97 -27.52 -16.93
N MET A 111 -2.61 -28.69 -16.81
CA MET A 111 -1.99 -29.93 -16.33
C MET A 111 -0.94 -30.53 -17.29
N ASN A 112 -0.69 -29.92 -18.44
CA ASN A 112 0.40 -30.31 -19.34
C ASN A 112 1.59 -29.33 -19.27
N SER A 113 1.55 -28.36 -18.36
CA SER A 113 2.63 -27.39 -18.23
C SER A 113 3.91 -28.06 -17.73
N GLU A 114 5.05 -27.66 -18.28
CA GLU A 114 6.36 -28.27 -18.03
C GLU A 114 6.68 -28.42 -16.54
N GLY A 115 6.44 -27.37 -15.74
CA GLY A 115 6.70 -27.39 -14.32
C GLY A 115 5.84 -28.41 -13.56
N PHE A 116 4.58 -28.60 -13.97
CA PHE A 116 3.74 -29.64 -13.36
C PHE A 116 4.14 -31.05 -13.80
N VAL A 117 4.53 -31.23 -15.06
CA VAL A 117 5.04 -32.53 -15.55
C VAL A 117 6.30 -32.94 -14.79
N LEU A 118 7.20 -32.00 -14.50
CA LEU A 118 8.39 -32.23 -13.67
C LEU A 118 8.02 -32.54 -12.22
N TYR A 119 7.09 -31.78 -11.63
CA TYR A 119 6.57 -32.05 -10.28
C TYR A 119 5.98 -33.46 -10.16
N MET A 120 5.27 -33.94 -11.19
CA MET A 120 4.70 -35.29 -11.21
C MET A 120 5.75 -36.40 -11.18
N GLN A 121 7.02 -36.12 -11.50
CA GLN A 121 8.11 -37.10 -11.40
C GLN A 121 8.59 -37.30 -9.95
N SER A 122 8.30 -36.36 -9.05
CA SER A 122 8.73 -36.42 -7.64
C SER A 122 7.65 -36.94 -6.69
N VAL A 123 6.37 -36.95 -7.12
CA VAL A 123 5.25 -37.43 -6.28
C VAL A 123 4.99 -38.93 -6.44
N PRO A 124 4.53 -39.63 -5.39
CA PRO A 124 4.23 -41.06 -5.45
C PRO A 124 3.07 -41.37 -6.42
N THR A 125 3.26 -42.36 -7.31
CA THR A 125 2.23 -42.80 -8.26
C THR A 125 1.06 -43.52 -7.58
N GLY A 126 -0.18 -43.21 -7.99
CA GLY A 126 -1.36 -44.06 -7.74
C GLY A 126 -2.20 -43.77 -6.48
N ILE A 127 -1.92 -42.69 -5.75
CA ILE A 127 -2.62 -42.37 -4.49
C ILE A 127 -3.79 -41.40 -4.70
N MET A 128 -3.63 -40.41 -5.58
CA MET A 128 -4.61 -39.35 -5.84
C MET A 128 -4.72 -39.07 -7.33
N ASP A 129 -5.81 -38.41 -7.75
CA ASP A 129 -6.01 -38.03 -9.14
C ASP A 129 -5.05 -36.93 -9.61
N SER A 130 -4.94 -36.75 -10.94
CA SER A 130 -4.02 -35.77 -11.53
C SER A 130 -4.36 -34.32 -11.17
N PHE A 131 -5.63 -34.02 -10.90
CA PHE A 131 -6.05 -32.66 -10.56
C PHE A 131 -5.68 -32.31 -9.12
N PHE A 132 -5.81 -33.26 -8.19
CA PHE A 132 -5.33 -33.12 -6.82
C PHE A 132 -3.86 -32.70 -6.82
N TRP A 133 -2.99 -33.44 -7.51
CA TRP A 133 -1.56 -33.10 -7.58
C TRP A 133 -1.30 -31.78 -8.29
N TYR A 134 -2.10 -31.42 -9.30
CA TYR A 134 -1.98 -30.12 -9.94
C TYR A 134 -2.28 -28.97 -8.99
N ARG A 135 -3.30 -29.13 -8.13
CA ARG A 135 -3.59 -28.17 -7.07
C ARG A 135 -2.45 -28.08 -6.06
N GLU A 136 -1.93 -29.21 -5.59
CA GLU A 136 -0.81 -29.21 -4.62
C GLU A 136 0.47 -28.62 -5.20
N TYR A 137 0.73 -28.81 -6.49
CA TYR A 137 1.79 -28.12 -7.21
C TYR A 137 1.61 -26.60 -7.21
N LEU A 138 0.41 -26.11 -7.56
CA LEU A 138 0.12 -24.68 -7.54
C LEU A 138 0.23 -24.10 -6.12
N PHE A 139 -0.18 -24.84 -5.09
CA PHE A 139 0.02 -24.45 -3.70
C PHE A 139 1.50 -24.39 -3.31
N THR A 140 2.32 -25.31 -3.79
CA THR A 140 3.77 -25.25 -3.58
C THR A 140 4.37 -23.98 -4.18
N LEU A 141 3.95 -23.61 -5.41
CA LEU A 141 4.37 -22.35 -6.03
C LEU A 141 3.88 -21.12 -5.26
N PHE A 142 2.65 -21.15 -4.73
CA PHE A 142 2.14 -20.07 -3.90
C PHE A 142 2.95 -19.93 -2.61
N ASP A 143 3.26 -21.04 -1.95
CA ASP A 143 4.06 -21.03 -0.72
C ASP A 143 5.47 -20.48 -0.99
N GLU A 144 6.09 -20.82 -2.12
CA GLU A 144 7.39 -20.26 -2.54
C GLU A 144 7.31 -18.74 -2.83
N LEU A 145 6.35 -18.32 -3.65
CA LEU A 145 6.17 -16.90 -3.99
C LEU A 145 5.72 -16.05 -2.80
N SER A 146 5.12 -16.67 -1.78
CA SER A 146 4.71 -15.97 -0.54
C SER A 146 5.91 -15.45 0.26
N LEU A 147 7.12 -15.93 0.01
CA LEU A 147 8.33 -15.44 0.68
C LEU A 147 8.64 -13.98 0.32
N GLU A 148 8.35 -13.57 -0.92
CA GLU A 148 8.57 -12.19 -1.40
C GLU A 148 7.24 -11.41 -1.54
N LEU A 149 6.15 -12.11 -1.84
CA LEU A 149 4.82 -11.53 -2.09
C LEU A 149 3.73 -12.13 -1.18
N PRO A 150 3.90 -12.08 0.16
CA PRO A 150 2.96 -12.71 1.10
C PRO A 150 1.55 -12.13 0.98
N SER A 151 1.43 -10.83 0.66
CA SER A 151 0.13 -10.16 0.55
C SER A 151 -0.77 -10.77 -0.52
N LEU A 152 -0.20 -11.35 -1.58
CA LEU A 152 -0.93 -11.97 -2.67
C LEU A 152 -0.93 -13.49 -2.54
N PHE A 153 0.20 -14.13 -2.28
CA PHE A 153 0.34 -15.59 -2.40
C PHE A 153 0.15 -16.40 -1.12
N ASP A 154 0.18 -15.78 0.07
CA ASP A 154 -0.10 -16.50 1.32
C ASP A 154 -1.55 -17.02 1.33
N ARG A 155 -1.70 -18.33 1.10
CA ARG A 155 -2.99 -19.02 0.98
C ARG A 155 -3.73 -19.17 2.32
N PHE A 156 -3.12 -18.79 3.43
CA PHE A 156 -3.74 -18.83 4.75
C PHE A 156 -4.27 -17.48 5.21
N ARG A 157 -4.07 -16.40 4.42
CA ARG A 157 -4.65 -15.09 4.69
C ARG A 157 -6.14 -15.03 4.44
N GLY A 158 -6.81 -14.13 5.19
CA GLY A 158 -8.25 -13.92 5.16
C GLY A 158 -8.85 -13.69 3.78
N GLU A 159 -8.10 -13.09 2.84
CA GLU A 159 -8.58 -12.76 1.50
C GLU A 159 -8.41 -13.88 0.46
N GLY A 160 -7.74 -15.00 0.79
CA GLY A 160 -7.35 -16.02 -0.19
C GLY A 160 -7.46 -17.46 0.31
N LEU A 161 -8.45 -17.73 1.15
CA LEU A 161 -8.76 -19.05 1.71
C LEU A 161 -9.45 -19.98 0.69
N VAL A 162 -10.17 -19.43 -0.28
CA VAL A 162 -10.88 -20.22 -1.30
C VAL A 162 -10.00 -20.41 -2.53
N PHE A 163 -9.87 -21.66 -2.96
CA PHE A 163 -9.26 -22.02 -4.23
C PHE A 163 -10.30 -22.56 -5.22
N PRO A 164 -10.28 -22.18 -6.51
CA PRO A 164 -11.29 -22.63 -7.46
C PRO A 164 -11.29 -24.16 -7.63
N ARG A 165 -12.48 -24.78 -7.67
CA ARG A 165 -12.60 -26.22 -8.00
C ARG A 165 -12.21 -26.49 -9.45
N GLN A 166 -11.95 -27.76 -9.77
CA GLN A 166 -11.43 -28.22 -11.06
C GLN A 166 -12.06 -27.56 -12.28
N SER A 167 -13.39 -27.61 -12.39
CA SER A 167 -14.08 -27.04 -13.55
C SER A 167 -13.86 -25.53 -13.69
N ALA A 168 -13.87 -24.78 -12.58
CA ALA A 168 -13.68 -23.35 -12.59
C ALA A 168 -12.21 -23.00 -12.90
N LEU A 169 -11.25 -23.72 -12.28
CA LEU A 169 -9.83 -23.52 -12.51
C LEU A 169 -9.42 -23.78 -13.97
N LEU A 170 -9.83 -24.94 -14.52
CA LEU A 170 -9.48 -25.28 -15.90
C LEU A 170 -10.13 -24.34 -16.91
N SER A 171 -11.34 -23.85 -16.64
CA SER A 171 -12.01 -22.83 -17.47
C SER A 171 -11.25 -21.50 -17.44
N LEU A 172 -10.81 -21.05 -16.26
CA LEU A 172 -10.01 -19.85 -16.10
C LEU A 172 -8.65 -19.98 -16.82
N ILE A 173 -7.97 -21.12 -16.67
CA ILE A 173 -6.72 -21.41 -17.37
C ILE A 173 -6.92 -21.38 -18.89
N ALA A 174 -7.98 -22.00 -19.40
CA ALA A 174 -8.29 -21.95 -20.83
C ALA A 174 -8.53 -20.51 -21.29
N ALA A 175 -9.23 -19.69 -20.51
CA ALA A 175 -9.47 -18.28 -20.83
C ALA A 175 -8.18 -17.43 -20.79
N MET A 176 -7.25 -17.70 -19.86
CA MET A 176 -5.96 -17.01 -19.80
C MET A 176 -5.06 -17.34 -21.01
N ASN A 177 -5.23 -18.51 -21.60
CA ASN A 177 -4.44 -18.98 -22.74
C ASN A 177 -5.22 -18.89 -24.07
N ALA A 178 -6.31 -18.11 -24.09
CA ALA A 178 -7.04 -17.83 -25.31
C ALA A 178 -6.20 -16.92 -26.24
N PRO A 179 -6.32 -17.04 -27.58
CA PRO A 179 -5.50 -16.27 -28.54
C PRO A 179 -5.59 -14.74 -28.36
N GLU A 180 -6.72 -14.23 -27.85
CA GLU A 180 -6.91 -12.81 -27.56
C GLU A 180 -5.99 -12.30 -26.43
N MET A 181 -5.51 -13.20 -25.57
CA MET A 181 -4.62 -12.89 -24.46
C MET A 181 -3.14 -12.98 -24.82
N ASP A 182 -2.81 -13.39 -26.04
CA ASP A 182 -1.42 -13.54 -26.49
C ASP A 182 -0.66 -12.21 -26.45
N GLY A 183 0.57 -12.26 -25.92
CA GLY A 183 1.45 -11.09 -25.77
C GLY A 183 1.04 -10.10 -24.67
N LEU A 184 -0.08 -10.33 -23.96
CA LEU A 184 -0.49 -9.48 -22.84
C LEU A 184 0.31 -9.79 -21.56
N TRP A 185 0.68 -11.05 -21.37
CA TRP A 185 1.29 -11.50 -20.13
C TRP A 185 2.69 -10.95 -19.86
N ASP A 186 3.39 -10.46 -20.90
CA ASP A 186 4.71 -9.80 -20.80
C ASP A 186 4.61 -8.27 -20.60
N GLN A 187 3.43 -7.67 -20.73
CA GLN A 187 3.24 -6.23 -20.53
C GLN A 187 3.15 -5.90 -19.03
N ASP A 188 3.86 -4.85 -18.60
CA ASP A 188 3.90 -4.43 -17.18
C ASP A 188 2.54 -3.91 -16.69
N GLU A 189 1.75 -3.32 -17.59
CA GLU A 189 0.46 -2.68 -17.26
C GLU A 189 -0.70 -3.69 -17.10
N THR A 190 -0.55 -4.93 -17.56
CA THR A 190 -1.66 -5.91 -17.66
C THR A 190 -2.35 -6.14 -16.32
N ILE A 191 -1.58 -6.30 -15.25
CA ILE A 191 -2.14 -6.56 -13.93
C ILE A 191 -2.88 -5.34 -13.37
N GLY A 192 -2.41 -4.13 -13.67
CA GLY A 192 -3.09 -2.89 -13.30
C GLY A 192 -4.46 -2.76 -14.00
N TRP A 193 -4.53 -3.13 -15.28
CA TRP A 193 -5.81 -3.20 -16.01
C TRP A 193 -6.74 -4.27 -15.44
N ILE A 194 -6.20 -5.43 -15.04
CA ILE A 194 -7.00 -6.50 -14.43
C ILE A 194 -7.63 -6.03 -13.11
N TYR A 195 -6.88 -5.32 -12.28
CA TYR A 195 -7.41 -4.69 -11.07
C TYR A 195 -8.51 -3.66 -11.37
N GLN A 196 -8.28 -2.75 -12.32
CA GLN A 196 -9.25 -1.70 -12.66
C GLN A 196 -10.57 -2.27 -13.21
N TYR A 197 -10.50 -3.29 -14.06
CA TYR A 197 -11.68 -3.92 -14.67
C TYR A 197 -12.34 -4.98 -13.78
N PHE A 198 -11.75 -5.33 -12.64
CA PHE A 198 -12.41 -6.19 -11.68
C PHE A 198 -13.66 -5.52 -11.10
N ASN A 199 -13.64 -4.21 -10.91
CA ASN A 199 -14.86 -3.47 -10.58
C ASN A 199 -15.69 -3.25 -11.86
N ASP A 200 -17.01 -3.46 -11.75
CA ASP A 200 -17.89 -3.42 -12.93
C ASP A 200 -17.89 -2.02 -13.57
N PRO A 201 -17.63 -1.89 -14.88
CA PRO A 201 -17.60 -0.58 -15.54
C PRO A 201 -18.91 0.20 -15.38
N LYS A 202 -20.07 -0.48 -15.36
CA LYS A 202 -21.37 0.18 -15.17
C LYS A 202 -21.57 0.61 -13.72
N GLU A 203 -21.16 -0.22 -12.75
CA GLU A 203 -21.14 0.15 -11.33
C GLU A 203 -20.24 1.37 -11.11
N ARG A 204 -19.00 1.35 -11.63
CA ARG A 204 -18.04 2.45 -11.53
C ARG A 204 -18.60 3.74 -12.12
N LYS A 205 -19.20 3.69 -13.31
CA LYS A 205 -19.85 4.87 -13.93
C LYS A 205 -20.99 5.39 -13.04
N LYS A 206 -21.86 4.52 -12.55
CA LYS A 206 -22.97 4.88 -11.66
C LYS A 206 -22.49 5.51 -10.36
N LEU A 207 -21.38 5.03 -9.77
CA LEU A 207 -20.79 5.60 -8.56
C LEU A 207 -20.14 6.96 -8.82
N ARG A 208 -19.57 7.19 -10.02
CA ARG A 208 -19.01 8.49 -10.43
C ARG A 208 -20.08 9.56 -10.67
N GLU A 209 -21.28 9.16 -11.08
CA GLU A 209 -22.42 10.07 -11.30
C GLU A 209 -23.18 10.43 -10.01
N LYS A 210 -22.94 9.72 -8.91
CA LYS A 210 -23.44 10.08 -7.58
C LYS A 210 -22.66 11.27 -7.02
N GLY A 211 -23.23 11.93 -6.00
CA GLY A 211 -22.55 12.98 -5.25
C GLY A 211 -21.38 12.45 -4.39
N ALA A 212 -21.20 13.03 -3.21
CA ALA A 212 -20.13 12.63 -2.30
C ALA A 212 -20.11 11.11 -2.03
N PRO A 213 -18.92 10.48 -1.94
CA PRO A 213 -18.83 9.06 -1.63
C PRO A 213 -19.39 8.78 -0.23
N THR A 214 -20.08 7.65 -0.11
CA THR A 214 -20.64 7.23 1.18
C THR A 214 -19.57 6.64 2.09
N ASP A 215 -18.66 5.84 1.51
CA ASP A 215 -17.64 5.08 2.22
C ASP A 215 -16.32 5.01 1.41
N SER A 216 -15.32 4.34 1.99
CA SER A 216 -13.99 4.13 1.41
C SER A 216 -14.01 3.29 0.13
N TYR A 217 -14.90 2.30 0.02
CA TYR A 217 -15.03 1.46 -1.17
C TYR A 217 -15.53 2.30 -2.36
N GLU A 218 -16.57 3.09 -2.16
CA GLU A 218 -17.11 3.98 -3.19
C GLU A 218 -16.08 5.04 -3.60
N LEU A 219 -15.29 5.57 -2.64
CA LEU A 219 -14.20 6.51 -2.90
C LEU A 219 -13.07 5.88 -3.72
N ALA A 220 -12.67 4.64 -3.42
CA ALA A 220 -11.66 3.91 -4.16
C ALA A 220 -12.11 3.66 -5.60
N VAL A 221 -13.28 3.03 -5.78
CA VAL A 221 -13.78 2.63 -7.11
C VAL A 221 -13.96 3.82 -8.05
N ARG A 222 -14.45 4.96 -7.56
CA ARG A 222 -14.66 6.14 -8.42
C ARG A 222 -13.34 6.75 -8.91
N ASN A 223 -12.28 6.69 -8.09
CA ASN A 223 -10.98 7.33 -8.32
C ASN A 223 -9.93 6.42 -8.97
N GLN A 224 -10.29 5.24 -9.46
CA GLN A 224 -9.38 4.38 -10.23
C GLN A 224 -9.14 4.96 -11.63
N PHE A 225 -8.13 5.84 -11.74
CA PHE A 225 -7.70 6.45 -13.00
C PHE A 225 -6.25 6.11 -13.31
N PHE A 226 -6.01 5.59 -14.52
CA PHE A 226 -4.66 5.33 -14.99
C PHE A 226 -4.01 6.62 -15.48
N THR A 227 -2.78 6.89 -15.03
CA THR A 227 -1.98 8.02 -15.49
C THR A 227 -1.19 7.64 -16.74
N PRO A 228 -1.34 8.34 -17.88
CA PRO A 228 -0.60 7.99 -19.09
C PRO A 228 0.92 8.04 -18.90
N ARG A 229 1.64 7.14 -19.58
CA ARG A 229 3.10 7.01 -19.46
C ARG A 229 3.85 8.33 -19.67
N TYR A 230 3.42 9.18 -20.61
CA TYR A 230 4.10 10.46 -20.85
C TYR A 230 3.95 11.44 -19.68
N VAL A 231 2.81 11.42 -18.97
CA VAL A 231 2.58 12.24 -17.77
C VAL A 231 3.44 11.72 -16.62
N VAL A 232 3.49 10.40 -16.42
CA VAL A 232 4.37 9.78 -15.42
C VAL A 232 5.82 10.17 -15.69
N ARG A 233 6.29 10.03 -16.92
CA ARG A 233 7.67 10.40 -17.30
C ARG A 233 7.95 11.87 -17.05
N PHE A 234 7.03 12.75 -17.45
CA PHE A 234 7.17 14.19 -17.22
C PHE A 234 7.31 14.52 -15.73
N LEU A 235 6.44 13.96 -14.88
CA LEU A 235 6.46 14.22 -13.44
C LEU A 235 7.72 13.65 -12.77
N VAL A 236 8.14 12.44 -13.12
CA VAL A 236 9.35 11.80 -12.56
C VAL A 236 10.62 12.52 -13.02
N ASP A 237 10.75 12.85 -14.31
CA ASP A 237 11.92 13.54 -14.85
C ASP A 237 12.09 14.91 -14.17
N ASN A 238 11.00 15.65 -14.00
CA ASN A 238 11.02 17.00 -13.41
C ASN A 238 11.01 17.02 -11.87
N SER A 239 10.91 15.86 -11.21
CA SER A 239 11.05 15.73 -9.76
C SER A 239 12.35 14.99 -9.41
N LEU A 240 12.36 13.65 -9.48
CA LEU A 240 13.53 12.83 -9.14
C LEU A 240 14.73 13.10 -10.06
N GLY A 241 14.50 13.18 -11.37
CA GLY A 241 15.58 13.47 -12.33
C GLY A 241 16.19 14.84 -12.08
N ARG A 242 15.34 15.84 -11.84
CA ARG A 242 15.74 17.21 -11.52
C ARG A 242 16.47 17.29 -10.18
N LEU A 243 15.99 16.61 -9.14
CA LEU A 243 16.65 16.52 -7.83
C LEU A 243 18.09 16.00 -7.98
N TRP A 244 18.28 14.92 -8.74
CA TRP A 244 19.62 14.36 -8.98
C TRP A 244 20.53 15.31 -9.75
N LEU A 245 20.00 15.96 -10.78
CA LEU A 245 20.72 16.97 -11.56
C LEU A 245 21.19 18.14 -10.68
N GLU A 246 20.38 18.57 -9.70
CA GLU A 246 20.72 19.65 -8.78
C GLU A 246 21.74 19.21 -7.72
N MET A 247 21.59 18.02 -7.15
CA MET A 247 22.59 17.43 -6.25
C MET A 247 23.95 17.27 -6.92
N THR A 248 23.96 16.94 -8.21
CA THR A 248 25.17 16.63 -8.96
C THR A 248 25.75 17.81 -9.74
N ARG A 249 24.97 18.89 -9.90
CA ARG A 249 25.28 20.09 -10.72
C ARG A 249 25.60 19.77 -12.18
N ARG A 250 24.97 18.74 -12.75
CA ARG A 250 25.23 18.27 -14.11
C ARG A 250 23.95 18.15 -14.93
N ARG A 251 23.82 19.05 -15.92
CA ARG A 251 22.64 19.11 -16.81
C ARG A 251 22.49 17.90 -17.74
N ASP A 252 23.58 17.21 -18.00
CA ASP A 252 23.63 15.98 -18.79
C ASP A 252 23.41 14.72 -17.95
N ALA A 253 23.36 14.84 -16.62
CA ALA A 253 23.11 13.70 -15.74
C ALA A 253 21.78 13.06 -16.14
N LEU A 254 21.81 11.72 -16.35
CA LEU A 254 20.65 10.90 -16.66
C LEU A 254 20.06 11.08 -18.08
N GLN A 255 20.75 11.73 -19.01
CA GLN A 255 20.39 11.60 -20.43
C GLN A 255 20.89 10.25 -20.99
N PRO A 256 20.10 9.54 -21.82
CA PRO A 256 18.80 9.92 -22.38
C PRO A 256 17.58 9.51 -21.54
N GLN A 257 17.76 8.91 -20.35
CA GLN A 257 16.67 8.40 -19.51
C GLN A 257 15.62 9.48 -19.21
N CYS A 258 16.05 10.63 -18.66
CA CYS A 258 15.17 11.75 -18.32
C CYS A 258 14.99 12.74 -19.48
N SER A 259 14.37 12.27 -20.58
CA SER A 259 14.22 13.06 -21.80
C SER A 259 13.17 14.19 -21.73
N LEU A 260 12.27 14.17 -20.74
CA LEU A 260 11.22 15.18 -20.55
C LEU A 260 11.58 16.20 -19.45
N LEU A 261 12.83 16.20 -19.01
CA LEU A 261 13.36 17.17 -18.07
C LEU A 261 13.28 18.59 -18.69
N ALA A 262 12.49 19.46 -18.06
CA ALA A 262 12.29 20.84 -18.46
C ALA A 262 13.22 21.74 -17.65
N VAL A 263 14.45 21.89 -18.14
CA VAL A 263 15.45 22.81 -17.58
C VAL A 263 15.96 23.72 -18.69
N GLY A 264 15.80 25.03 -18.51
CA GLY A 264 16.26 26.03 -19.48
C GLY A 264 17.79 26.09 -19.56
N PRO A 265 18.38 26.41 -20.74
CA PRO A 265 19.85 26.42 -20.92
C PRO A 265 20.58 27.32 -19.92
N ASP A 266 19.96 28.45 -19.56
CA ASP A 266 20.53 29.46 -18.66
C ASP A 266 19.92 29.44 -17.25
N GLU A 267 19.05 28.45 -16.95
CA GLU A 267 18.34 28.37 -15.67
C GLU A 267 19.31 28.10 -14.51
N VAL A 268 19.24 28.91 -13.45
CA VAL A 268 20.10 28.69 -12.27
C VAL A 268 19.52 27.54 -11.44
N LEU A 269 20.29 26.47 -11.33
CA LEU A 269 19.90 25.27 -10.59
C LEU A 269 19.89 25.51 -9.08
N ALA A 270 18.91 24.95 -8.38
CA ALA A 270 18.83 25.03 -6.92
C ALA A 270 20.04 24.34 -6.26
N SER A 271 20.42 24.81 -5.08
CA SER A 271 21.51 24.22 -4.30
C SER A 271 21.01 23.16 -3.35
N VAL A 272 20.99 21.91 -3.81
CA VAL A 272 20.58 20.76 -3.00
C VAL A 272 21.81 20.02 -2.48
N ALA A 273 21.79 19.66 -1.19
CA ALA A 273 22.83 18.84 -0.59
C ALA A 273 22.81 17.44 -1.22
N GLY A 274 23.99 16.93 -1.61
CA GLY A 274 24.10 15.58 -2.16
C GLY A 274 23.75 14.51 -1.12
N LYS A 275 23.07 13.45 -1.57
CA LYS A 275 22.56 12.36 -0.73
C LYS A 275 22.86 11.01 -1.38
N ASP A 276 23.24 10.01 -0.57
CA ASP A 276 23.42 8.64 -1.05
C ASP A 276 22.11 8.16 -1.71
N PRO A 277 22.15 7.57 -2.93
CA PRO A 277 20.94 7.13 -3.60
C PRO A 277 20.13 6.12 -2.78
N ARG A 278 20.76 5.40 -1.85
CA ARG A 278 20.11 4.46 -0.92
C ARG A 278 19.25 5.12 0.15
N ASP A 279 19.38 6.43 0.33
CA ASP A 279 18.65 7.20 1.33
C ASP A 279 17.55 8.06 0.71
N LEU A 280 17.44 8.11 -0.63
CA LEU A 280 16.36 8.82 -1.33
C LEU A 280 15.03 8.10 -1.10
N ALA A 281 14.04 8.78 -0.53
CA ALA A 281 12.71 8.27 -0.28
C ALA A 281 11.70 8.89 -1.26
N ILE A 282 11.03 8.04 -2.04
CA ILE A 282 10.07 8.45 -3.07
C ILE A 282 8.73 7.78 -2.78
N ILE A 283 7.67 8.57 -2.64
CA ILE A 283 6.33 8.06 -2.33
C ILE A 283 5.29 8.36 -3.40
N ASP A 284 4.44 7.37 -3.65
CA ASP A 284 3.12 7.57 -4.22
C ASP A 284 2.04 7.37 -3.13
N PRO A 285 1.38 8.45 -2.67
CA PRO A 285 0.45 8.41 -1.54
C PRO A 285 -0.96 7.94 -1.90
N ALA A 286 -1.22 7.62 -3.16
CA ALA A 286 -2.45 7.03 -3.67
C ALA A 286 -2.10 6.04 -4.80
N CYS A 287 -1.30 5.03 -4.44
CA CYS A 287 -0.43 4.35 -5.40
C CYS A 287 -1.14 3.49 -6.44
N GLY A 288 -2.36 3.01 -6.17
CA GLY A 288 -3.05 2.09 -7.06
C GLY A 288 -2.17 0.88 -7.37
N SER A 289 -1.88 0.67 -8.66
CA SER A 289 -1.01 -0.41 -9.15
C SER A 289 0.49 -0.05 -9.19
N MET A 290 0.89 1.07 -8.59
CA MET A 290 2.25 1.61 -8.56
C MET A 290 2.79 2.00 -9.95
N HIS A 291 1.96 2.67 -10.75
CA HIS A 291 2.34 3.05 -12.11
C HIS A 291 3.46 4.10 -12.15
N PHE A 292 3.47 5.05 -11.20
CA PHE A 292 4.59 5.97 -11.03
C PHE A 292 5.88 5.22 -10.67
N GLY A 293 5.79 4.28 -9.73
CA GLY A 293 6.94 3.49 -9.26
C GLY A 293 7.67 2.70 -10.36
N LEU A 294 6.97 2.29 -11.43
CA LEU A 294 7.61 1.59 -12.56
C LEU A 294 8.67 2.43 -13.28
N TYR A 295 8.35 3.67 -13.64
CA TYR A 295 9.33 4.54 -14.30
C TYR A 295 10.31 5.16 -13.30
N THR A 296 9.87 5.44 -12.07
CA THR A 296 10.77 5.85 -10.99
C THR A 296 11.84 4.80 -10.73
N PHE A 297 11.50 3.51 -10.79
CA PHE A 297 12.46 2.40 -10.70
C PHE A 297 13.57 2.55 -11.76
N ASP A 298 13.19 2.80 -13.02
CA ASP A 298 14.16 2.94 -14.11
C ASP A 298 15.10 4.14 -13.89
N VAL A 299 14.55 5.26 -13.45
CA VAL A 299 15.33 6.47 -13.14
C VAL A 299 16.26 6.20 -11.96
N LEU A 300 15.78 5.59 -10.88
CA LEU A 300 16.61 5.20 -9.73
C LEU A 300 17.75 4.27 -10.12
N ALA A 301 17.50 3.28 -10.97
CA ALA A 301 18.54 2.36 -11.45
C ALA A 301 19.70 3.11 -12.14
N GLU A 302 19.37 4.14 -12.93
CA GLU A 302 20.38 5.01 -13.54
C GLU A 302 21.05 5.95 -12.54
N LEU A 303 20.33 6.44 -11.51
CA LEU A 303 20.96 7.17 -10.39
C LEU A 303 22.00 6.31 -9.68
N TYR A 304 21.69 5.05 -9.37
CA TYR A 304 22.64 4.12 -8.74
C TYR A 304 23.89 3.92 -9.59
N ARG A 305 23.73 3.76 -10.91
CA ARG A 305 24.85 3.63 -11.86
C ARG A 305 25.69 4.90 -11.94
N ASP A 306 25.06 6.07 -12.03
CA ASP A 306 25.79 7.36 -12.03
C ASP A 306 26.53 7.57 -10.70
N ALA A 307 25.88 7.26 -9.57
CA ALA A 307 26.50 7.34 -8.25
C ALA A 307 27.75 6.45 -8.18
N TYR A 308 27.69 5.19 -8.62
CA TYR A 308 28.85 4.30 -8.62
C TYR A 308 30.03 4.85 -9.41
N LYS A 309 29.78 5.33 -10.64
CA LYS A 309 30.82 5.90 -11.51
C LYS A 309 31.53 7.09 -10.88
N ARG A 310 30.86 7.80 -9.96
CA ARG A 310 31.32 9.04 -9.36
C ARG A 310 31.74 8.92 -7.91
N ALA A 311 31.48 7.77 -7.28
CA ALA A 311 31.70 7.58 -5.86
C ALA A 311 33.16 7.79 -5.44
N ALA A 312 34.08 7.73 -6.42
CA ALA A 312 35.50 8.05 -6.21
C ALA A 312 35.79 9.54 -5.98
N ASP A 313 35.06 10.43 -6.64
CA ASP A 313 35.34 11.87 -6.70
C ASP A 313 34.34 12.71 -5.88
N VAL A 314 33.25 12.09 -5.42
CA VAL A 314 32.16 12.77 -4.74
C VAL A 314 32.15 12.40 -3.25
N PRO A 315 32.50 13.32 -2.33
CA PRO A 315 32.67 13.01 -0.91
C PRO A 315 31.43 12.41 -0.22
N TRP A 316 30.24 12.90 -0.57
CA TRP A 316 28.97 12.41 -0.01
C TRP A 316 28.57 11.01 -0.52
N LEU A 317 29.28 10.47 -1.52
CA LEU A 317 29.15 9.08 -1.98
C LEU A 317 30.21 8.14 -1.38
N SER A 318 31.04 8.61 -0.45
CA SER A 318 32.11 7.79 0.14
C SER A 318 31.60 6.53 0.84
N ALA A 319 30.46 6.59 1.53
CA ALA A 319 29.83 5.41 2.13
C ALA A 319 29.37 4.41 1.07
N PHE A 320 28.67 4.89 0.03
CA PHE A 320 28.26 4.10 -1.12
C PHE A 320 29.45 3.35 -1.76
N ARG A 321 30.57 4.05 -1.99
CA ARG A 321 31.79 3.46 -2.55
C ARG A 321 32.35 2.31 -1.72
N ARG A 322 32.32 2.43 -0.39
CA ARG A 322 32.85 1.39 0.51
C ARG A 322 31.97 0.14 0.50
N ASP A 323 30.66 0.34 0.42
CA ASP A 323 29.68 -0.73 0.57
C ASP A 323 29.42 -1.47 -0.76
N VAL A 324 29.75 -0.85 -1.89
CA VAL A 324 29.56 -1.40 -3.24
C VAL A 324 30.92 -1.80 -3.83
N PRO A 325 31.28 -3.10 -3.81
CA PRO A 325 32.63 -3.55 -4.17
C PRO A 325 32.93 -3.43 -5.67
N ASP A 326 31.93 -3.65 -6.52
CA ASP A 326 32.05 -3.58 -7.98
C ASP A 326 30.70 -3.30 -8.66
N GLU A 327 30.74 -2.91 -9.94
CA GLU A 327 29.55 -2.53 -10.72
C GLU A 327 28.60 -3.72 -10.94
N GLN A 328 29.11 -4.94 -11.06
CA GLN A 328 28.29 -6.13 -11.31
C GLN A 328 27.56 -6.56 -10.03
N ALA A 329 28.18 -6.43 -8.87
CA ALA A 329 27.53 -6.55 -7.57
C ALA A 329 26.41 -5.50 -7.42
N LEU A 330 26.67 -4.24 -7.80
CA LEU A 330 25.63 -3.21 -7.79
C LEU A 330 24.45 -3.56 -8.70
N ILE A 331 24.70 -3.91 -9.95
CA ILE A 331 23.63 -4.21 -10.93
C ILE A 331 22.71 -5.33 -10.43
N ARG A 332 23.26 -6.32 -9.71
CA ARG A 332 22.49 -7.38 -9.06
C ARG A 332 21.63 -6.86 -7.90
N GLU A 333 22.17 -5.96 -7.09
CA GLU A 333 21.52 -5.42 -5.89
C GLU A 333 20.49 -4.30 -6.17
N ILE A 334 20.59 -3.59 -7.30
CA ILE A 334 19.74 -2.43 -7.65
C ILE A 334 18.25 -2.68 -7.38
N PRO A 335 17.62 -3.76 -7.89
CA PRO A 335 16.19 -3.96 -7.68
C PRO A 335 15.81 -4.12 -6.21
N ARG A 336 16.61 -4.87 -5.44
CA ARG A 336 16.40 -5.04 -4.00
C ARG A 336 16.54 -3.70 -3.27
N LEU A 337 17.58 -2.92 -3.58
CA LEU A 337 17.80 -1.60 -2.99
C LEU A 337 16.63 -0.65 -3.29
N ILE A 338 16.15 -0.60 -4.53
CA ILE A 338 15.04 0.25 -4.93
C ILE A 338 13.75 -0.11 -4.18
N CYS A 339 13.39 -1.40 -4.16
CA CYS A 339 12.16 -1.85 -3.54
C CYS A 339 12.19 -1.76 -2.00
N GLU A 340 13.32 -2.05 -1.37
CA GLU A 340 13.44 -2.08 0.09
C GLU A 340 13.73 -0.70 0.70
N ARG A 341 14.37 0.23 -0.05
CA ARG A 341 14.83 1.51 0.52
C ARG A 341 14.21 2.75 -0.11
N ASN A 342 13.90 2.73 -1.41
CA ASN A 342 13.58 3.95 -2.14
C ASN A 342 12.08 4.15 -2.40
N LEU A 343 11.36 3.12 -2.83
CA LEU A 343 9.96 3.24 -3.24
C LEU A 343 9.00 2.97 -2.10
N PHE A 344 8.09 3.92 -1.87
CA PHE A 344 7.04 3.88 -0.88
C PHE A 344 5.67 4.07 -1.55
N GLY A 345 4.64 3.42 -1.02
CA GLY A 345 3.30 3.51 -1.58
C GLY A 345 2.22 3.37 -0.52
N ILE A 346 1.16 4.18 -0.62
CA ILE A 346 -0.03 4.06 0.22
C ILE A 346 -1.27 3.97 -0.67
N ASP A 347 -2.19 3.07 -0.34
CA ASP A 347 -3.54 3.08 -0.91
C ASP A 347 -4.58 2.71 0.17
N ILE A 348 -5.82 3.18 -0.01
CA ILE A 348 -6.95 2.79 0.87
C ILE A 348 -7.47 1.39 0.52
N ASP A 349 -7.22 0.90 -0.69
CA ASP A 349 -7.62 -0.42 -1.14
C ASP A 349 -6.47 -1.43 -0.98
N ARG A 350 -6.65 -2.41 -0.08
CA ARG A 350 -5.68 -3.50 0.15
C ARG A 350 -5.34 -4.25 -1.13
N ARG A 351 -6.31 -4.38 -2.04
CA ARG A 351 -6.13 -5.02 -3.33
C ARG A 351 -5.15 -4.25 -4.21
N ALA A 352 -5.21 -2.92 -4.19
CA ALA A 352 -4.27 -2.08 -4.91
C ALA A 352 -2.83 -2.33 -4.42
N VAL A 353 -2.63 -2.37 -3.11
CA VAL A 353 -1.33 -2.65 -2.49
C VAL A 353 -0.76 -4.02 -2.88
N GLN A 354 -1.61 -5.06 -2.94
CA GLN A 354 -1.20 -6.38 -3.44
C GLN A 354 -0.70 -6.29 -4.89
N ILE A 355 -1.40 -5.56 -5.74
CA ILE A 355 -1.04 -5.38 -7.15
C ILE A 355 0.22 -4.53 -7.29
N ALA A 356 0.37 -3.46 -6.51
CA ALA A 356 1.57 -2.64 -6.46
C ALA A 356 2.82 -3.47 -6.13
N GLY A 357 2.73 -4.36 -5.13
CA GLY A 357 3.83 -5.27 -4.78
C GLY A 357 4.20 -6.19 -5.92
N MET A 358 3.20 -6.83 -6.54
CA MET A 358 3.41 -7.70 -7.71
C MET A 358 4.02 -6.94 -8.90
N THR A 359 3.55 -5.73 -9.18
CA THR A 359 4.06 -4.87 -10.27
C THR A 359 5.54 -4.55 -10.06
N LEU A 360 5.94 -4.16 -8.85
CA LEU A 360 7.35 -3.87 -8.54
C LEU A 360 8.22 -5.13 -8.60
N TRP A 361 7.73 -6.25 -8.09
CA TRP A 361 8.43 -7.54 -8.15
C TRP A 361 8.65 -7.99 -9.61
N LEU A 362 7.62 -7.91 -10.47
CA LEU A 362 7.76 -8.19 -11.90
C LEU A 362 8.76 -7.26 -12.59
N ARG A 363 8.77 -5.97 -12.24
CA ARG A 363 9.73 -5.00 -12.80
C ARG A 363 11.16 -5.33 -12.39
N ALA A 364 11.38 -5.71 -11.13
CA ALA A 364 12.67 -6.15 -10.61
C ALA A 364 13.19 -7.39 -11.37
N HIS A 365 12.35 -8.39 -11.56
CA HIS A 365 12.70 -9.57 -12.35
C HIS A 365 12.98 -9.28 -13.81
N ARG A 366 12.21 -8.37 -14.41
CA ARG A 366 12.50 -7.88 -15.76
C ARG A 366 13.87 -7.22 -15.84
N TRP A 367 14.25 -6.40 -14.86
CA TRP A 367 15.58 -5.82 -14.80
C TRP A 367 16.66 -6.90 -14.76
N TRP A 368 16.56 -7.87 -13.84
CA TRP A 368 17.55 -8.96 -13.77
C TRP A 368 17.66 -9.74 -15.09
N ASN A 369 16.54 -10.02 -15.74
CA ASN A 369 16.53 -10.64 -17.08
C ASN A 369 17.27 -9.77 -18.11
N GLU A 370 16.97 -8.47 -18.18
CA GLU A 370 17.60 -7.51 -19.09
C GLU A 370 19.12 -7.39 -18.85
N GLN A 371 19.58 -7.61 -17.61
CA GLN A 371 20.98 -7.61 -17.23
C GLN A 371 21.66 -8.99 -17.31
N GLY A 372 20.94 -10.04 -17.76
CA GLY A 372 21.48 -11.40 -17.89
C GLY A 372 21.75 -12.11 -16.56
N ILE A 373 21.09 -11.71 -15.47
CA ILE A 373 21.26 -12.29 -14.14
C ILE A 373 20.34 -13.52 -14.02
N VAL A 374 20.95 -14.69 -13.87
CA VAL A 374 20.25 -15.97 -13.71
C VAL A 374 19.51 -16.03 -12.37
N ALA A 375 18.43 -16.82 -12.31
CA ALA A 375 17.54 -16.86 -11.14
C ALA A 375 18.25 -17.15 -9.81
N ALA A 376 19.24 -18.07 -9.81
CA ALA A 376 20.00 -18.44 -8.62
C ALA A 376 20.84 -17.30 -8.01
N ASP A 377 21.19 -16.29 -8.81
CA ASP A 377 22.02 -15.15 -8.40
C ASP A 377 21.20 -13.91 -8.06
N ARG A 378 19.87 -13.97 -8.18
CA ARG A 378 18.98 -12.84 -7.88
C ARG A 378 18.83 -12.69 -6.37
N PRO A 379 19.13 -11.51 -5.80
CA PRO A 379 18.81 -11.25 -4.41
C PRO A 379 17.30 -11.27 -4.21
N GLY A 380 16.80 -12.03 -3.22
CA GLY A 380 15.39 -11.96 -2.84
C GLY A 380 15.03 -10.58 -2.27
N ILE A 381 13.85 -10.08 -2.65
CA ILE A 381 13.26 -8.84 -2.14
C ILE A 381 12.49 -9.17 -0.86
N ARG A 382 13.00 -8.70 0.28
CA ARG A 382 12.45 -9.04 1.59
C ARG A 382 11.29 -8.14 2.02
N ARG A 383 11.22 -6.94 1.45
CA ARG A 383 10.22 -5.94 1.83
C ARG A 383 9.89 -5.02 0.65
N PHE A 384 8.61 -4.73 0.51
CA PHE A 384 8.12 -3.57 -0.23
C PHE A 384 7.58 -2.56 0.78
N ASN A 385 7.92 -1.27 0.64
CA ASN A 385 7.40 -0.24 1.54
C ASN A 385 6.01 0.24 1.11
N LEU A 386 5.10 -0.71 0.98
CA LEU A 386 3.71 -0.49 0.59
C LEU A 386 2.81 -0.70 1.79
N ALA A 387 1.85 0.19 1.98
CA ALA A 387 0.93 0.11 3.10
C ALA A 387 -0.51 0.38 2.68
N THR A 388 -1.43 -0.34 3.31
CA THR A 388 -2.86 -0.08 3.17
C THR A 388 -3.31 0.81 4.31
N ALA A 389 -3.99 1.92 3.99
CA ALA A 389 -4.69 2.73 4.99
C ALA A 389 -5.97 2.02 5.45
N GLN A 390 -5.80 0.88 6.13
CA GLN A 390 -6.90 0.06 6.63
C GLN A 390 -7.36 0.61 7.99
N PRO A 391 -8.68 0.70 8.24
CA PRO A 391 -9.16 1.07 9.57
C PRO A 391 -8.75 0.02 10.60
N MET A 392 -8.51 0.45 11.84
CA MET A 392 -8.24 -0.50 12.93
C MET A 392 -9.43 -1.44 13.14
N PRO A 393 -9.17 -2.72 13.45
CA PRO A 393 -10.23 -3.70 13.71
C PRO A 393 -11.17 -3.26 14.84
N GLY A 394 -12.45 -3.60 14.67
CA GLY A 394 -13.55 -3.19 15.56
C GLY A 394 -13.70 -4.02 16.84
N GLU A 395 -12.96 -5.11 17.00
CA GLU A 395 -13.04 -6.01 18.15
C GLU A 395 -12.60 -5.33 19.45
N THR A 396 -13.58 -4.88 20.23
CA THR A 396 -13.36 -4.14 21.48
C THR A 396 -12.59 -4.95 22.53
N SER A 397 -12.72 -6.28 22.58
CA SER A 397 -12.01 -7.12 23.54
C SER A 397 -10.50 -7.11 23.32
N PHE A 398 -10.05 -7.25 22.07
CA PHE A 398 -8.62 -7.24 21.75
C PHE A 398 -8.02 -5.84 21.88
N TYR A 399 -8.81 -4.81 21.58
CA TYR A 399 -8.42 -3.44 21.86
C TYR A 399 -8.22 -3.17 23.35
N SER A 400 -9.12 -3.67 24.22
CA SER A 400 -8.97 -3.56 25.67
C SER A 400 -7.73 -4.30 26.17
N GLU A 401 -7.50 -5.53 25.68
CA GLU A 401 -6.29 -6.32 25.98
C GLU A 401 -5.02 -5.57 25.59
N PHE A 402 -4.99 -4.98 24.39
CA PHE A 402 -3.88 -4.14 23.94
C PHE A 402 -3.62 -2.95 24.88
N LEU A 403 -4.66 -2.18 25.23
CA LEU A 403 -4.51 -1.03 26.13
C LEU A 403 -3.99 -1.45 27.51
N GLU A 404 -4.38 -2.62 28.02
CA GLU A 404 -3.90 -3.14 29.30
C GLU A 404 -2.41 -3.50 29.29
N THR A 405 -1.83 -3.81 28.11
CA THR A 405 -0.38 -4.04 27.98
C THR A 405 0.45 -2.76 28.11
N LEU A 406 -0.17 -1.59 27.93
CA LEU A 406 0.53 -0.31 27.96
C LEU A 406 0.62 0.22 29.38
N SER A 407 1.83 0.54 29.80
CA SER A 407 2.11 1.30 31.00
C SER A 407 3.12 2.39 30.65
N PRO A 408 2.92 3.64 31.09
CA PRO A 408 1.95 4.07 32.10
C PRO A 408 0.57 4.50 31.53
N LYS A 409 -0.38 4.95 32.38
CA LYS A 409 -1.76 5.29 31.96
C LYS A 409 -1.83 6.46 30.97
N SER A 410 -0.88 7.39 30.99
CA SER A 410 -0.77 8.42 29.96
C SER A 410 -0.52 7.82 28.57
N LEU A 411 0.32 6.78 28.47
CA LEU A 411 0.57 6.07 27.22
C LEU A 411 -0.70 5.38 26.70
N GLN A 412 -1.52 4.81 27.60
CA GLN A 412 -2.84 4.26 27.24
C GLN A 412 -3.75 5.31 26.63
N LYS A 413 -3.77 6.54 27.17
CA LYS A 413 -4.59 7.64 26.64
C LYS A 413 -4.16 8.05 25.23
N VAL A 414 -2.86 8.21 25.03
CA VAL A 414 -2.30 8.56 23.71
C VAL A 414 -2.60 7.44 22.71
N ALA A 415 -2.34 6.18 23.06
CA ALA A 415 -2.64 5.03 22.21
C ALA A 415 -4.14 4.92 21.89
N ALA A 416 -5.02 5.22 22.84
CA ALA A 416 -6.47 5.23 22.62
C ALA A 416 -6.90 6.35 21.65
N ALA A 417 -6.28 7.53 21.73
CA ALA A 417 -6.54 8.62 20.79
C ALA A 417 -6.10 8.24 19.36
N VAL A 418 -4.88 7.71 19.23
CA VAL A 418 -4.34 7.20 17.95
C VAL A 418 -5.24 6.11 17.37
N TRP A 419 -5.63 5.12 18.18
CA TRP A 419 -6.51 4.03 17.76
C TRP A 419 -7.86 4.55 17.24
N ASN A 420 -8.46 5.51 17.95
CA ASN A 420 -9.74 6.08 17.55
C ASN A 420 -9.63 6.88 16.25
N GLU A 421 -8.52 7.56 16.01
CA GLU A 421 -8.28 8.25 14.74
C GLU A 421 -8.02 7.26 13.60
N LEU A 422 -7.25 6.20 13.84
CA LEU A 422 -6.97 5.16 12.85
C LEU A 422 -8.24 4.43 12.37
N LYS A 423 -9.35 4.45 13.11
CA LYS A 423 -10.66 3.96 12.61
C LYS A 423 -11.12 4.71 11.35
N LEU A 424 -10.65 5.93 11.13
CA LEU A 424 -10.94 6.73 9.93
C LEU A 424 -9.95 6.49 8.79
N ALA A 425 -8.91 5.66 8.97
CA ALA A 425 -7.85 5.47 7.98
C ALA A 425 -8.40 5.03 6.62
N GLY A 426 -9.42 4.17 6.58
CA GLY A 426 -10.04 3.75 5.33
C GLY A 426 -10.69 4.88 4.53
N GLU A 427 -11.23 5.91 5.20
CA GLU A 427 -11.93 7.03 4.55
C GLU A 427 -11.05 8.26 4.32
N VAL A 428 -10.11 8.50 5.23
CA VAL A 428 -9.17 9.64 5.17
C VAL A 428 -7.94 9.29 4.32
N GLY A 429 -7.52 8.03 4.33
CA GLY A 429 -6.34 7.56 3.62
C GLY A 429 -5.06 8.23 4.11
N SER A 430 -4.15 8.50 3.19
CA SER A 430 -2.85 9.14 3.44
C SER A 430 -2.91 10.59 3.93
N LEU A 431 -4.11 11.18 4.04
CA LEU A 431 -4.31 12.47 4.70
C LEU A 431 -4.30 12.38 6.23
N LEU A 432 -4.24 11.17 6.80
CA LEU A 432 -4.17 11.00 8.24
C LEU A 432 -2.91 11.66 8.81
N ASN A 433 -3.04 12.31 9.96
CA ASN A 433 -1.97 13.03 10.63
C ASN A 433 -1.98 12.67 12.12
N VAL A 434 -1.52 11.45 12.37
CA VAL A 434 -1.45 10.85 13.71
C VAL A 434 -0.44 11.59 14.58
N GLU A 435 0.62 12.13 13.98
CA GLU A 435 1.65 12.93 14.65
C GLU A 435 1.03 14.15 15.33
N ARG A 436 0.10 14.85 14.65
CA ARG A 436 -0.62 15.99 15.22
C ARG A 436 -1.51 15.58 16.38
N THR A 437 -2.14 14.41 16.31
CA THR A 437 -2.96 13.87 17.40
C THR A 437 -2.12 13.49 18.60
N ILE A 438 -0.99 12.80 18.39
CA ILE A 438 -0.06 12.48 19.48
C ILE A 438 0.48 13.78 20.11
N ALA A 439 0.90 14.75 19.30
CA ALA A 439 1.36 16.04 19.80
C ALA A 439 0.28 16.78 20.60
N ALA A 440 -0.98 16.75 20.16
CA ALA A 440 -2.10 17.35 20.89
C ALA A 440 -2.33 16.67 22.25
N GLU A 441 -2.37 15.34 22.29
CA GLU A 441 -2.55 14.58 23.54
C GLU A 441 -1.37 14.78 24.51
N VAL A 442 -0.13 14.76 24.00
CA VAL A 442 1.06 15.06 24.80
C VAL A 442 1.02 16.48 25.36
N ASN A 443 0.53 17.47 24.59
CA ASN A 443 0.39 18.84 25.08
C ASN A 443 -0.68 18.97 26.17
N VAL A 444 -1.81 18.27 26.05
CA VAL A 444 -2.83 18.21 27.12
C VAL A 444 -2.23 17.65 28.42
N LEU A 445 -1.42 16.59 28.31
CA LEU A 445 -0.74 16.00 29.46
C LEU A 445 0.31 16.96 30.07
N ARG A 446 1.08 17.67 29.23
CA ARG A 446 2.01 18.71 29.68
C ARG A 446 1.32 19.85 30.41
N GLU A 447 0.19 20.33 29.89
CA GLU A 447 -0.60 21.37 30.55
C GLU A 447 -1.14 20.90 31.90
N ALA A 448 -1.66 19.68 31.98
CA ALA A 448 -2.15 19.11 33.23
C ALA A 448 -1.03 19.02 34.29
N MET A 449 0.19 18.62 33.90
CA MET A 449 1.36 18.60 34.78
C MET A 449 1.83 19.99 35.23
N SER A 450 1.65 21.02 34.40
CA SER A 450 2.03 22.40 34.77
C SER A 450 1.18 22.93 35.94
N ARG A 451 -0.04 22.41 36.10
CA ARG A 451 -0.99 22.81 37.16
C ARG A 451 -0.70 22.17 38.51
N ILE A 452 0.26 21.24 38.59
CA ILE A 452 0.60 20.51 39.81
C ILE A 452 1.58 21.34 40.67
N PRO A 453 1.23 21.69 41.92
CA PRO A 453 2.09 22.48 42.79
C PRO A 453 3.47 21.85 43.05
N VAL A 454 4.53 22.67 43.06
CA VAL A 454 5.93 22.24 43.28
C VAL A 454 6.13 21.43 44.57
N ARG A 455 5.34 21.73 45.62
CA ARG A 455 5.38 21.02 46.91
C ARG A 455 4.88 19.58 46.81
N GLU A 456 3.85 19.33 46.00
CA GLU A 456 3.32 17.99 45.73
C GLU A 456 4.30 17.21 44.83
N LYS A 457 4.94 17.87 43.86
CA LYS A 457 6.05 17.27 43.08
C LYS A 457 7.23 16.84 43.96
N LYS A 458 7.60 17.63 44.98
CA LYS A 458 8.73 17.29 45.88
C LYS A 458 8.43 16.15 46.87
N GLN A 459 7.16 15.76 47.07
CA GLN A 459 6.76 14.68 47.97
C GLN A 459 6.81 13.27 47.32
N LEU A 460 7.38 13.14 46.11
CA LEU A 460 7.56 11.92 45.31
C LEU A 460 8.29 10.73 45.99
N TRP A 461 8.70 10.87 47.25
CA TRP A 461 9.55 9.93 47.99
C TRP A 461 8.82 9.14 49.10
N LEU A 462 7.54 9.42 49.35
CA LEU A 462 6.85 8.94 50.56
C LEU A 462 5.88 7.77 50.33
N ASP A 463 5.16 7.72 49.21
CA ASP A 463 4.31 6.57 48.83
C ASP A 463 3.85 6.70 47.36
N ALA A 464 4.35 5.86 46.45
CA ALA A 464 4.18 6.05 45.01
C ALA A 464 2.75 5.70 44.53
N ASP A 465 2.16 4.62 45.05
CA ASP A 465 0.87 4.11 44.58
C ASP A 465 -0.31 4.99 45.06
N ALA A 466 -0.26 5.48 46.30
CA ALA A 466 -1.29 6.38 46.83
C ALA A 466 -1.27 7.77 46.15
N GLN A 467 -0.08 8.24 45.73
CA GLN A 467 0.06 9.50 44.99
C GLN A 467 -0.35 9.37 43.53
N ALA A 468 -0.08 8.23 42.87
CA ALA A 468 -0.56 7.92 41.52
C ALA A 468 -2.08 8.00 41.45
N GLU A 469 -2.79 7.38 42.39
CA GLU A 469 -4.26 7.42 42.42
C GLU A 469 -4.82 8.83 42.74
N HIS A 470 -4.20 9.56 43.68
CA HIS A 470 -4.60 10.93 44.04
C HIS A 470 -4.40 11.90 42.88
N SER A 471 -3.22 11.86 42.24
CA SER A 471 -2.89 12.71 41.11
C SER A 471 -3.71 12.41 39.87
N GLN A 472 -3.95 11.12 39.61
CA GLN A 472 -4.85 10.71 38.54
C GLN A 472 -6.27 11.25 38.76
N ARG A 473 -6.81 11.17 39.99
CA ARG A 473 -8.14 11.70 40.31
C ARG A 473 -8.22 13.22 40.24
N ARG A 474 -7.15 13.93 40.61
CA ARG A 474 -7.14 15.39 40.78
C ARG A 474 -6.69 16.15 39.53
N TYR A 475 -5.75 15.59 38.78
CA TYR A 475 -5.07 16.23 37.65
C TYR A 475 -5.20 15.45 36.35
N GLY A 476 -5.68 14.19 36.39
CA GLY A 476 -5.80 13.34 35.21
C GLY A 476 -4.47 12.82 34.68
N VAL A 477 -3.38 12.96 35.43
CA VAL A 477 -2.02 12.50 35.11
C VAL A 477 -1.46 11.81 36.34
N ASP A 478 -0.78 10.70 36.16
CA ASP A 478 -0.09 9.99 37.23
C ASP A 478 1.24 10.68 37.54
N LEU A 479 1.36 11.22 38.76
CA LEU A 479 2.55 11.95 39.21
C LEU A 479 3.82 11.10 39.27
N SER A 480 3.73 9.78 39.34
CA SER A 480 4.91 8.90 39.29
C SER A 480 5.63 8.96 37.94
N GLU A 481 4.93 9.38 36.88
CA GLU A 481 5.45 9.60 35.52
C GLU A 481 6.35 10.84 35.40
N VAL A 482 6.32 11.74 36.41
CA VAL A 482 7.06 13.03 36.42
C VAL A 482 8.55 12.87 36.75
N LYS A 483 9.03 11.65 37.04
CA LYS A 483 10.45 11.41 37.42
C LYS A 483 11.46 11.67 36.30
N GLN A 484 11.04 11.87 35.05
CA GLN A 484 11.93 12.18 33.94
C GLN A 484 11.47 13.47 33.24
N GLU A 485 12.23 14.57 33.37
CA GLU A 485 11.98 15.81 32.62
C GLU A 485 12.01 15.60 31.09
N ASP A 486 12.67 14.53 30.63
CA ASP A 486 12.74 14.08 29.23
C ASP A 486 11.71 12.98 28.85
N GLY A 487 10.84 12.56 29.79
CA GLY A 487 10.05 11.33 29.67
C GLY A 487 9.02 11.27 28.54
N TRP A 488 8.71 12.40 27.89
CA TRP A 488 7.75 12.47 26.77
C TRP A 488 8.41 12.27 25.40
N ALA A 489 9.74 12.37 25.32
CA ALA A 489 10.46 12.07 24.09
C ALA A 489 10.33 10.57 23.78
N GLY A 490 9.94 10.23 22.55
CA GLY A 490 9.76 8.84 22.14
C GLY A 490 8.45 8.19 22.63
N PHE A 491 7.47 8.96 23.13
CA PHE A 491 6.13 8.43 23.40
C PHE A 491 5.49 7.83 22.13
N GLU A 492 5.69 8.49 21.00
CA GLU A 492 5.30 7.98 19.68
C GLU A 492 5.90 6.60 19.44
N ASP A 493 7.22 6.48 19.57
CA ASP A 493 7.93 5.22 19.35
C ASP A 493 7.49 4.14 20.35
N GLN A 494 7.24 4.49 21.61
CA GLN A 494 6.71 3.55 22.60
C GLN A 494 5.31 3.02 22.24
N VAL A 495 4.39 3.88 21.79
CA VAL A 495 3.06 3.45 21.33
C VAL A 495 3.20 2.51 20.14
N PHE A 496 4.00 2.89 19.14
CA PHE A 496 4.17 2.08 17.93
C PHE A 496 4.93 0.78 18.18
N ASP A 497 5.95 0.77 19.04
CA ASP A 497 6.70 -0.42 19.42
C ASP A 497 5.86 -1.39 20.25
N ALA A 498 5.03 -0.89 21.16
CA ALA A 498 4.13 -1.74 21.93
C ALA A 498 3.06 -2.38 21.04
N LEU A 499 2.56 -1.60 20.09
CA LEU A 499 1.63 -2.07 19.08
C LEU A 499 2.23 -3.12 18.13
N ALA A 500 3.46 -2.88 17.65
CA ALA A 500 4.19 -3.84 16.83
C ALA A 500 4.47 -5.15 17.57
N ARG A 501 4.84 -5.07 18.86
CA ARG A 501 5.00 -6.24 19.73
C ARG A 501 3.69 -6.99 19.94
N PHE A 502 2.62 -6.28 20.28
CA PHE A 502 1.29 -6.87 20.46
C PHE A 502 0.86 -7.67 19.22
N ALA A 503 1.02 -7.08 18.02
CA ALA A 503 0.68 -7.76 16.78
C ALA A 503 1.56 -8.98 16.49
N GLY A 504 2.87 -8.90 16.81
CA GLY A 504 3.82 -10.00 16.64
C GLY A 504 3.50 -11.19 17.55
N ASP A 505 3.27 -10.93 18.84
CA ASP A 505 2.98 -11.96 19.84
C ASP A 505 1.69 -12.73 19.49
N HIS A 506 0.65 -12.01 19.06
CA HIS A 506 -0.65 -12.60 18.70
C HIS A 506 -0.64 -13.39 17.38
N ARG A 507 0.36 -13.17 16.52
CA ARG A 507 0.56 -13.98 15.31
C ARG A 507 1.31 -15.28 15.62
N ALA A 508 2.13 -15.30 16.66
CA ALA A 508 2.87 -16.47 17.10
C ALA A 508 2.02 -17.40 17.99
N GLU A 509 1.02 -16.86 18.68
CA GLU A 509 0.07 -17.64 19.47
C GLU A 509 -0.85 -18.50 18.58
N THR A 510 -0.85 -19.82 18.79
CA THR A 510 -1.70 -20.81 18.09
C THR A 510 -3.20 -20.72 18.43
N THR A 511 -3.65 -19.74 19.22
CA THR A 511 -4.98 -19.66 19.81
C THR A 511 -5.97 -18.84 18.96
N GLY A 512 -6.31 -19.37 17.78
CA GLY A 512 -7.53 -19.01 17.04
C GLY A 512 -7.34 -18.04 15.86
N TYR A 513 -7.96 -18.36 14.73
CA TYR A 513 -7.80 -17.62 13.46
C TYR A 513 -8.27 -16.16 13.52
N ARG A 514 -9.31 -15.85 14.30
CA ARG A 514 -9.73 -14.46 14.57
C ARG A 514 -8.62 -13.58 15.19
N ARG A 515 -7.78 -14.12 16.09
CA ARG A 515 -6.64 -13.37 16.64
C ARG A 515 -5.62 -13.04 15.56
N SER A 516 -5.34 -13.99 14.65
CA SER A 516 -4.47 -13.75 13.49
C SER A 516 -5.01 -12.66 12.57
N LEU A 517 -6.33 -12.62 12.31
CA LEU A 517 -6.95 -11.57 11.50
C LEU A 517 -6.80 -10.19 12.15
N PHE A 518 -7.04 -10.10 13.46
CA PHE A 518 -6.82 -8.88 14.22
C PHE A 518 -5.36 -8.43 14.16
N ALA A 519 -4.42 -9.35 14.37
CA ALA A 519 -2.99 -9.07 14.29
C ALA A 519 -2.57 -8.59 12.89
N ASP A 520 -3.06 -9.23 11.83
CA ASP A 520 -2.78 -8.82 10.45
C ASP A 520 -3.26 -7.39 10.14
N ASP A 521 -4.49 -7.06 10.53
CA ASP A 521 -5.06 -5.73 10.31
C ASP A 521 -4.32 -4.66 11.14
N THR A 522 -3.93 -5.02 12.36
CA THR A 522 -3.13 -4.20 13.27
C THR A 522 -1.72 -3.94 12.71
N MET A 523 -1.04 -4.97 12.20
CA MET A 523 0.25 -4.82 11.49
C MET A 523 0.13 -3.92 10.24
N ALA A 524 -0.95 -4.07 9.47
CA ALA A 524 -1.18 -3.23 8.29
C ALA A 524 -1.35 -1.75 8.69
N GLY A 525 -2.08 -1.48 9.78
CA GLY A 525 -2.18 -0.15 10.37
C GLY A 525 -0.83 0.46 10.75
N PHE A 526 0.10 -0.32 11.30
CA PHE A 526 1.46 0.18 11.61
C PHE A 526 2.33 0.40 10.40
N ALA A 527 2.31 -0.52 9.44
CA ALA A 527 3.02 -0.31 8.19
C ALA A 527 2.58 1.01 7.54
N PHE A 528 1.28 1.34 7.62
CA PHE A 528 0.74 2.61 7.14
C PHE A 528 1.29 3.82 7.90
N ILE A 529 1.35 3.77 9.23
CA ILE A 529 1.91 4.88 10.02
C ILE A 529 3.44 5.00 9.88
N ASP A 530 4.18 3.89 9.82
CA ASP A 530 5.64 3.90 9.58
C ASP A 530 5.99 4.59 8.26
N VAL A 531 5.14 4.44 7.23
CA VAL A 531 5.30 5.19 5.98
C VAL A 531 4.93 6.66 6.15
N LEU A 532 3.80 6.99 6.80
CA LEU A 532 3.35 8.39 6.94
C LEU A 532 4.25 9.29 7.79
N ARG A 533 4.99 8.71 8.74
CA ARG A 533 5.94 9.43 9.62
C ARG A 533 7.22 9.85 8.90
N ARG A 534 7.48 9.35 7.70
CA ARG A 534 8.69 9.64 6.95
C ARG A 534 8.60 10.99 6.24
N GLN A 535 9.77 11.62 6.10
CA GLN A 535 9.97 12.64 5.09
C GLN A 535 10.42 12.01 3.77
N PHE A 536 9.99 12.62 2.67
CA PHE A 536 10.25 12.14 1.32
C PHE A 536 11.04 13.16 0.52
N ASP A 537 12.03 12.71 -0.23
CA ASP A 537 12.75 13.57 -1.16
C ASP A 537 11.89 13.85 -2.41
N VAL A 538 11.03 12.90 -2.78
CA VAL A 538 10.10 13.05 -3.91
C VAL A 538 8.72 12.49 -3.58
N VAL A 539 7.68 13.23 -3.93
CA VAL A 539 6.28 12.78 -3.94
C VAL A 539 5.80 12.77 -5.39
N LEU A 540 5.20 11.68 -5.83
CA LEU A 540 4.61 11.53 -7.17
C LEU A 540 3.19 11.02 -7.04
N MET A 541 2.20 11.78 -7.51
CA MET A 541 0.80 11.42 -7.25
C MET A 541 -0.18 11.74 -8.35
N ASN A 542 -1.19 10.88 -8.44
CA ASN A 542 -2.49 11.13 -9.03
C ASN A 542 -3.53 11.02 -7.90
N PRO A 543 -3.67 12.07 -7.05
CA PRO A 543 -4.53 12.00 -5.88
C PRO A 543 -6.01 11.87 -6.26
N PRO A 544 -6.86 11.38 -5.35
CA PRO A 544 -8.29 11.29 -5.60
C PRO A 544 -8.91 12.69 -5.86
N PHE A 545 -9.89 12.73 -6.76
CA PHE A 545 -10.56 13.96 -7.16
C PHE A 545 -11.88 14.16 -6.41
N GLY A 546 -12.24 15.43 -6.17
CA GLY A 546 -13.56 15.82 -5.67
C GLY A 546 -13.70 15.68 -4.15
N GLU A 547 -14.93 15.40 -3.71
CA GLU A 547 -15.28 15.35 -2.28
C GLU A 547 -14.81 14.07 -1.58
N SER A 548 -14.45 14.22 -0.30
CA SER A 548 -14.14 13.10 0.60
C SER A 548 -15.36 12.24 0.92
N ALA A 549 -15.09 11.02 1.42
CA ALA A 549 -16.11 10.20 2.05
C ALA A 549 -16.78 10.97 3.21
N THR A 550 -18.03 10.60 3.51
CA THR A 550 -18.87 11.35 4.44
C THR A 550 -18.30 11.37 5.87
N GLY A 551 -17.69 10.27 6.33
CA GLY A 551 -17.05 10.20 7.65
C GLY A 551 -15.76 11.03 7.73
N ALA A 552 -15.03 11.20 6.62
CA ALA A 552 -13.81 12.01 6.56
C ALA A 552 -14.06 13.53 6.61
N LYS A 553 -15.28 14.03 6.35
CA LYS A 553 -15.54 15.49 6.24
C LYS A 553 -15.19 16.28 7.50
N LYS A 554 -15.53 15.77 8.69
CA LYS A 554 -15.21 16.42 9.97
C LYS A 554 -13.71 16.47 10.20
N TYR A 555 -13.03 15.38 9.86
CA TYR A 555 -11.58 15.27 9.97
C TYR A 555 -10.89 16.32 9.08
N LEU A 556 -11.22 16.37 7.79
CA LEU A 556 -10.64 17.33 6.87
C LEU A 556 -10.94 18.78 7.28
N ALA A 557 -12.12 19.06 7.81
CA ALA A 557 -12.45 20.40 8.29
C ALA A 557 -11.57 20.85 9.48
N ALA A 558 -11.15 19.92 10.33
CA ALA A 558 -10.30 20.19 11.50
C ALA A 558 -8.81 20.22 11.14
N HIS A 559 -8.34 19.30 10.29
CA HIS A 559 -6.92 19.13 9.99
C HIS A 559 -6.46 19.95 8.77
N TYR A 560 -7.33 20.12 7.76
CA TYR A 560 -7.03 20.79 6.49
C TYR A 560 -8.07 21.87 6.16
N PRO A 561 -8.30 22.87 7.03
CA PRO A 561 -9.38 23.84 6.88
C PRO A 561 -9.32 24.67 5.59
N ARG A 562 -8.13 24.78 4.98
CA ARG A 562 -7.84 25.53 3.74
C ARG A 562 -8.27 24.77 2.49
N THR A 563 -8.23 23.44 2.52
CA THR A 563 -8.40 22.56 1.36
C THR A 563 -9.50 21.50 1.55
N LYS A 564 -10.17 21.46 2.71
CA LYS A 564 -11.22 20.49 3.11
C LYS A 564 -12.33 20.17 2.09
N ASN A 565 -12.53 21.03 1.09
CA ASN A 565 -13.58 20.87 0.09
C ASN A 565 -13.11 20.09 -1.14
N ASP A 566 -11.81 19.88 -1.32
CA ASP A 566 -11.26 19.14 -2.46
C ASP A 566 -10.08 18.26 -2.03
N LEU A 567 -10.22 16.96 -2.27
CA LEU A 567 -9.22 15.97 -1.89
C LEU A 567 -7.86 16.22 -2.52
N TYR A 568 -7.76 16.55 -3.82
CA TYR A 568 -6.43 16.70 -4.43
C TYR A 568 -5.67 17.87 -3.80
N ALA A 569 -6.37 18.94 -3.43
CA ALA A 569 -5.77 20.09 -2.79
C ALA A 569 -5.29 19.74 -1.36
N ALA A 570 -6.07 18.95 -0.62
CA ALA A 570 -5.67 18.44 0.68
C ALA A 570 -4.46 17.50 0.59
N PHE A 571 -4.37 16.67 -0.46
CA PHE A 571 -3.20 15.82 -0.72
C PHE A 571 -1.95 16.65 -0.99
N VAL A 572 -2.05 17.70 -1.82
CA VAL A 572 -0.93 18.61 -2.06
C VAL A 572 -0.48 19.29 -0.76
N GLU A 573 -1.41 19.81 0.05
CA GLU A 573 -1.09 20.40 1.35
C GLU A 573 -0.42 19.37 2.29
N ALA A 574 -0.97 18.17 2.40
CA ALA A 574 -0.47 17.14 3.31
C ALA A 574 0.91 16.62 2.94
N PHE A 575 1.20 16.51 1.64
CA PHE A 575 2.47 15.94 1.16
C PHE A 575 3.56 16.98 0.93
N LEU A 576 3.25 18.26 0.73
CA LEU A 576 4.24 19.33 0.86
C LEU A 576 4.84 19.35 2.27
N ASN A 577 4.01 19.19 3.30
CA ASN A 577 4.45 19.11 4.70
C ASN A 577 5.27 17.85 5.03
N ARG A 578 5.32 16.86 4.12
CA ARG A 578 6.10 15.62 4.26
C ARG A 578 7.29 15.57 3.31
N LEU A 579 7.58 16.63 2.57
CA LEU A 579 8.81 16.73 1.81
C LEU A 579 9.99 17.01 2.76
N ALA A 580 11.13 16.39 2.46
CA ALA A 580 12.41 16.83 2.98
C ALA A 580 12.74 18.23 2.41
N PRO A 581 13.53 19.06 3.10
CA PRO A 581 13.93 20.38 2.58
C PRO A 581 14.58 20.28 1.18
N GLY A 582 14.14 21.13 0.25
CA GLY A 582 14.51 21.05 -1.18
C GLY A 582 13.95 19.83 -1.94
N GLY A 583 12.99 19.09 -1.36
CA GLY A 583 12.32 17.96 -1.99
C GLY A 583 11.30 18.40 -3.05
N TYR A 584 10.84 17.45 -3.87
CA TYR A 584 9.98 17.72 -5.02
C TYR A 584 8.65 16.97 -4.95
N LEU A 585 7.55 17.66 -5.22
CA LEU A 585 6.22 17.07 -5.39
C LEU A 585 5.76 17.24 -6.82
N GLY A 586 5.61 16.13 -7.53
CA GLY A 586 4.98 16.04 -8.85
C GLY A 586 3.54 15.53 -8.75
N ALA A 587 2.59 16.28 -9.27
CA ALA A 587 1.18 15.90 -9.21
C ALA A 587 0.47 16.10 -10.56
N ILE A 588 -0.47 15.20 -10.87
CA ILE A 588 -1.52 15.44 -11.85
C ILE A 588 -2.85 15.66 -11.12
N THR A 589 -3.47 16.82 -11.31
CA THR A 589 -4.74 17.17 -10.65
C THR A 589 -5.71 17.81 -11.63
N SER A 590 -6.93 18.12 -11.16
CA SER A 590 -7.86 18.93 -11.93
C SER A 590 -7.23 20.30 -12.16
N ARG A 591 -7.29 20.80 -13.40
CA ARG A 591 -6.76 22.15 -13.68
C ARG A 591 -7.63 23.27 -13.08
N THR A 592 -8.84 22.95 -12.62
CA THR A 592 -9.76 23.93 -12.01
C THR A 592 -9.17 24.66 -10.80
N GLY A 593 -8.27 24.00 -10.06
CA GLY A 593 -7.56 24.58 -8.93
C GLY A 593 -6.74 25.83 -9.29
N PHE A 594 -6.38 26.00 -10.56
CA PHE A 594 -5.55 27.12 -11.01
C PHE A 594 -6.33 28.39 -11.35
N PHE A 595 -7.67 28.32 -11.51
CA PHE A 595 -8.46 29.49 -11.93
C PHE A 595 -9.78 29.69 -11.18
N LEU A 596 -10.32 28.69 -10.49
CA LEU A 596 -11.53 28.90 -9.68
C LEU A 596 -11.24 29.74 -8.44
N SER A 597 -12.16 30.66 -8.10
CA SER A 597 -12.06 31.54 -6.93
C SER A 597 -12.09 30.79 -5.61
N THR A 598 -12.74 29.63 -5.56
CA THR A 598 -12.77 28.74 -4.37
C THR A 598 -11.39 28.21 -4.00
N PHE A 599 -10.42 28.21 -4.93
CA PHE A 599 -9.05 27.75 -4.73
C PHE A 599 -8.04 28.89 -4.50
N THR A 600 -8.47 30.14 -4.33
CA THR A 600 -7.54 31.27 -4.11
C THR A 600 -6.60 31.04 -2.93
N LYS A 601 -7.12 30.56 -1.78
CA LYS A 601 -6.28 30.24 -0.61
C LYS A 601 -5.26 29.14 -0.90
N TRP A 602 -5.64 28.12 -1.67
CA TRP A 602 -4.72 27.04 -2.05
C TRP A 602 -3.57 27.58 -2.91
N ARG A 603 -3.85 28.45 -3.88
CA ARG A 603 -2.80 29.06 -4.71
C ARG A 603 -1.89 30.00 -3.90
N GLU A 604 -2.48 30.94 -3.17
CA GLU A 604 -1.71 32.00 -2.49
C GLU A 604 -0.93 31.48 -1.28
N GLN A 605 -1.55 30.59 -0.48
CA GLN A 605 -0.99 30.18 0.81
C GLN A 605 -0.23 28.87 0.76
N ILE A 606 -0.53 28.00 -0.20
CA ILE A 606 0.10 26.67 -0.30
C ILE A 606 1.06 26.67 -1.49
N LEU A 607 0.55 26.86 -2.71
CA LEU A 607 1.40 26.74 -3.91
C LEU A 607 2.49 27.82 -4.04
N LEU A 608 2.23 29.04 -3.57
CA LEU A 608 3.15 30.18 -3.75
C LEU A 608 3.87 30.62 -2.47
N GLN A 609 3.34 30.26 -1.30
CA GLN A 609 3.90 30.68 -0.01
C GLN A 609 4.63 29.55 0.73
N GLU A 610 4.20 28.29 0.56
CA GLU A 610 4.80 27.11 1.21
C GLU A 610 5.61 26.24 0.23
N SER A 611 5.69 26.65 -1.04
CA SER A 611 6.43 25.93 -2.08
C SER A 611 6.84 26.84 -3.24
N GLU A 612 7.80 26.38 -4.04
CA GLU A 612 8.23 27.02 -5.29
C GLU A 612 7.70 26.22 -6.50
N PRO A 613 6.81 26.77 -7.35
CA PRO A 613 6.41 26.11 -8.59
C PRO A 613 7.58 26.03 -9.58
N VAL A 614 7.88 24.81 -10.03
CA VAL A 614 9.06 24.51 -10.86
C VAL A 614 8.69 24.44 -12.33
N VAL A 615 7.66 23.64 -12.64
CA VAL A 615 7.15 23.47 -14.00
C VAL A 615 5.67 23.11 -13.94
N MET A 616 4.90 23.56 -14.93
CA MET A 616 3.49 23.23 -15.09
C MET A 616 3.16 23.03 -16.57
N VAL A 617 2.33 22.02 -16.85
CA VAL A 617 1.75 21.76 -18.17
C VAL A 617 0.24 21.61 -18.00
N ASP A 618 -0.52 22.43 -18.72
CA ASP A 618 -1.97 22.23 -18.90
C ASP A 618 -2.20 21.17 -19.97
N LEU A 619 -2.81 20.06 -19.59
CA LEU A 619 -3.01 18.91 -20.48
C LEU A 619 -4.42 18.87 -21.10
N GLY A 620 -5.36 19.67 -20.59
CA GLY A 620 -6.74 19.69 -21.07
C GLY A 620 -7.53 18.38 -20.83
N PHE A 621 -8.46 18.09 -21.74
CA PHE A 621 -9.36 16.93 -21.69
C PHE A 621 -8.75 15.66 -22.31
N GLY A 622 -9.23 14.49 -21.86
CA GLY A 622 -8.95 13.19 -22.49
C GLY A 622 -7.66 12.51 -22.04
N VAL A 623 -7.02 13.02 -20.99
CA VAL A 623 -5.77 12.49 -20.42
C VAL A 623 -6.04 11.30 -19.50
N LEU A 624 -7.01 11.44 -18.60
CA LEU A 624 -7.48 10.38 -17.72
C LEU A 624 -8.82 9.83 -18.24
N ASP A 625 -9.18 8.60 -17.88
CA ASP A 625 -10.52 8.02 -18.11
C ASP A 625 -11.57 8.64 -17.16
N ALA A 626 -11.66 9.97 -17.19
CA ALA A 626 -12.41 10.84 -16.30
C ALA A 626 -12.98 12.03 -17.09
N MET A 627 -14.15 12.53 -16.70
CA MET A 627 -14.73 13.77 -17.24
C MET A 627 -14.11 15.00 -16.55
N VAL A 628 -12.78 15.12 -16.61
CA VAL A 628 -12.02 16.20 -15.95
C VAL A 628 -10.93 16.73 -16.88
N GLU A 629 -10.69 18.04 -16.85
CA GLU A 629 -9.51 18.64 -17.46
C GLU A 629 -8.35 18.60 -16.46
N THR A 630 -7.17 18.19 -16.92
CA THR A 630 -6.03 17.94 -16.03
C THR A 630 -4.87 18.89 -16.28
N ALA A 631 -4.09 19.13 -15.24
CA ALA A 631 -2.78 19.76 -15.32
C ALA A 631 -1.77 18.90 -14.56
N ALA A 632 -0.54 18.83 -15.07
CA ALA A 632 0.60 18.20 -14.42
C ALA A 632 1.61 19.27 -14.02
N TYR A 633 2.07 19.25 -12.77
CA TYR A 633 2.97 20.27 -12.25
C TYR A 633 3.91 19.70 -11.20
N VAL A 634 5.03 20.39 -11.01
CA VAL A 634 6.02 20.08 -10.00
C VAL A 634 6.24 21.29 -9.09
N LEU A 635 6.26 21.05 -7.79
CA LEU A 635 6.56 22.01 -6.73
C LEU A 635 7.85 21.58 -6.03
N ARG A 636 8.67 22.53 -5.60
CA ARG A 636 9.78 22.30 -4.67
C ARG A 636 9.39 22.79 -3.28
N SER A 637 9.72 22.04 -2.25
CA SER A 637 9.63 22.57 -0.88
C SER A 637 10.70 23.65 -0.67
N ASP A 638 10.41 24.57 0.25
CA ASP A 638 11.38 25.58 0.68
C ASP A 638 12.63 24.98 1.35
#